data_AF-A0A1V2JHB5-F1
#
_entry.id   AF-A0A1V2JHB5-F1
#
_cell.length_a   1.000
_cell.length_b   1.000
_cell.length_c   1.000
_cell.angle_alpha   90.00
_cell.angle_beta   90.00
_cell.angle_gamma   90.00
#
_symmetry.space_group_name_H-M   'P 1'
#
loop_
_entity.id
_entity.type
_entity.pdbx_description
1 polymer ?
#
loop_
_entity_poly.entity_id
_entity_poly.type
_entity_poly.pdbx_seq_one_letter_code
_entity_poly.pdbx_strand_id
1 'polypeptide(L)'
;MADKPPTPITDANANHEKPDLKSALADKHNLITLGVALNKLAKQLGADTSAPAVLAALKTTSMVIHPDTRYAQDAGGRVALETFINNLGLPPPDSHFALTGLAAAVTDRGQVHPLGNMTGALSWLVPPSADDKRRIRLITMSHGDPQGQYPLVMQTNGLLLEFLRSRTALPAGALKDPATARDALLSSPEGQLLGETLQKTMRGVATDSSTMDYLLAAVALQLDPESITETRRNMIAGFDMMSDKHWGKPVSTVLKSFEQYLVTGKRTSAAMAGVASSVLLPGRVPAFGIKDIPASVTYGSPAWVEVSIIAAIIEGLTPGKVANMTFAEVMLAAPSVIAADPALTQRAQREALVDWGVINGVLPKKDDHLYSADELDALLLEFNTRKALTSTASQALDADIPSRKEMALIELKKRFPGQEALFEQKLIHISRKETAAGGDVGYRTVEVGPHSMLDIAMMKLPRADLVLTSKDTRVPLAALQANPHFGVADAFESQFTHAIQEKKAAISTYIKHLISQAPLEVREDLEYGKISFFQEHSRTLGPGFTGSTPQPKNEELLVRVERNRMTKAYAISFNRGTIDAVHLSRASPESHREANVVHDTKAFTPNGDDATRRAEQKHPTQRPPNSFSSERTGLIANAFVQHVDLDDDAIKQQARGVTTADRNRRRGEAVTEFILDLIPFRSAINNFRRGDIGAGLFDLAIDLFGIVTAGAGVGGKVVKIAGSGVSAATKVARSAKVIGMATISALNPLDGVGDLAVGAWKGANAVSTGLKRLSGIKARSDLVAASRHFDAASVGTFTRKDDILEGQAVLIKDQWYAYNPTTRQPLRVTAGELCTLRAHGGRQYGQMGDSDRFD
;
A
#
# COMPACT_ATOMS: atom_id res chain seq x y z
N MET A 1 -32.70 -5.73 -65.60
CA MET A 1 -32.71 -6.97 -64.79
C MET A 1 -31.91 -6.67 -63.55
N ALA A 2 -32.60 -6.67 -62.41
CA ALA A 2 -32.08 -6.30 -61.11
C ALA A 2 -31.39 -7.51 -60.49
N ASP A 3 -30.19 -7.31 -59.94
CA ASP A 3 -29.63 -8.24 -58.96
C ASP A 3 -29.77 -7.60 -57.58
N LYS A 4 -30.45 -8.32 -56.72
CA LYS A 4 -31.01 -7.87 -55.44
C LYS A 4 -29.89 -7.88 -54.39
N PRO A 5 -29.62 -6.77 -53.66
CA PRO A 5 -28.72 -6.82 -52.52
C PRO A 5 -29.31 -7.71 -51.41
N PRO A 6 -28.47 -8.42 -50.64
CA PRO A 6 -28.92 -9.33 -49.59
C PRO A 6 -29.72 -8.57 -48.53
N THR A 7 -30.82 -9.19 -48.13
CA THR A 7 -31.76 -8.66 -47.15
C THR A 7 -31.06 -8.50 -45.80
N PRO A 8 -31.21 -7.36 -45.09
CA PRO A 8 -30.73 -7.25 -43.73
C PRO A 8 -31.46 -8.30 -42.88
N ILE A 9 -30.70 -9.09 -42.12
CA ILE A 9 -31.26 -9.89 -41.05
C ILE A 9 -31.86 -8.88 -40.06
N THR A 10 -33.18 -8.78 -40.08
CA THR A 10 -33.94 -8.11 -39.02
C THR A 10 -33.74 -8.92 -37.76
N ASP A 11 -33.04 -8.36 -36.77
CA ASP A 11 -33.10 -8.78 -35.37
C ASP A 11 -34.54 -8.60 -34.88
N ALA A 12 -35.38 -9.58 -35.20
CA ALA A 12 -36.70 -9.74 -34.61
C ALA A 12 -36.53 -10.52 -33.31
N ASN A 13 -36.91 -9.89 -32.20
CA ASN A 13 -37.06 -10.45 -30.83
C ASN A 13 -35.87 -10.34 -29.86
N ALA A 14 -35.23 -9.18 -29.78
CA ALA A 14 -34.71 -8.70 -28.50
C ALA A 14 -35.59 -7.54 -28.03
N ASN A 15 -36.50 -7.80 -27.09
CA ASN A 15 -37.09 -6.75 -26.27
C ASN A 15 -35.93 -6.08 -25.51
N HIS A 16 -35.34 -5.04 -26.10
CA HIS A 16 -34.37 -4.18 -25.43
C HIS A 16 -35.13 -3.29 -24.45
N GLU A 17 -35.56 -3.85 -23.32
CA GLU A 17 -35.77 -3.05 -22.11
C GLU A 17 -34.46 -2.31 -21.82
N LYS A 18 -34.55 -1.00 -21.57
CA LYS A 18 -33.39 -0.20 -21.15
C LYS A 18 -32.80 -0.87 -19.90
N PRO A 19 -31.50 -1.18 -19.87
CA PRO A 19 -30.90 -1.89 -18.76
C PRO A 19 -31.05 -1.04 -17.49
N ASP A 20 -31.82 -1.54 -16.53
CA ASP A 20 -31.94 -0.94 -15.22
C ASP A 20 -30.69 -1.25 -14.36
N LEU A 21 -30.50 -0.48 -13.28
CA LEU A 21 -29.35 -0.68 -12.39
C LEU A 21 -29.30 -2.11 -11.81
N LYS A 22 -30.47 -2.69 -11.53
CA LYS A 22 -30.60 -4.00 -10.90
C LYS A 22 -30.03 -5.10 -11.79
N SER A 23 -30.38 -5.10 -13.08
CA SER A 23 -29.85 -6.05 -14.06
C SER A 23 -28.37 -5.84 -14.35
N ALA A 24 -27.90 -4.60 -14.42
CA ALA A 24 -26.47 -4.33 -14.58
C ALA A 24 -25.62 -4.86 -13.42
N LEU A 25 -26.12 -4.75 -12.18
CA LEU A 25 -25.48 -5.32 -10.99
C LEU A 25 -25.52 -6.85 -10.98
N ALA A 26 -26.61 -7.45 -11.45
CA ALA A 26 -26.74 -8.89 -11.61
C ALA A 26 -25.69 -9.46 -12.58
N ASP A 27 -25.49 -8.81 -13.73
CA ASP A 27 -24.50 -9.26 -14.71
C ASP A 27 -23.07 -9.09 -14.23
N LYS A 28 -22.80 -8.01 -13.48
CA LYS A 28 -21.54 -7.82 -12.76
C LYS A 28 -21.28 -9.00 -11.82
N HIS A 29 -22.27 -9.41 -11.04
CA HIS A 29 -22.16 -10.56 -10.13
C HIS A 29 -21.90 -11.86 -10.90
N ASN A 30 -22.53 -12.05 -12.06
CA ASN A 30 -22.26 -13.19 -12.92
C ASN A 30 -20.80 -13.23 -13.40
N LEU A 31 -20.21 -12.08 -13.77
CA LEU A 31 -18.79 -12.02 -14.17
C LEU A 31 -17.84 -12.39 -13.02
N ILE A 32 -18.09 -11.89 -11.80
CA ILE A 32 -17.31 -12.26 -10.61
C ILE A 32 -17.45 -13.77 -10.35
N THR A 33 -18.66 -14.30 -10.42
CA THR A 33 -18.95 -15.73 -10.19
C THR A 33 -18.22 -16.61 -11.21
N LEU A 34 -18.20 -16.20 -12.48
CA LEU A 34 -17.43 -16.86 -13.53
C LEU A 34 -15.93 -16.86 -13.19
N GLY A 35 -15.37 -15.71 -12.81
CA GLY A 35 -13.95 -15.58 -12.46
C GLY A 35 -13.54 -16.48 -11.29
N VAL A 36 -14.35 -16.54 -10.24
CA VAL A 36 -14.14 -17.45 -9.09
C VAL A 36 -14.20 -18.91 -9.53
N ALA A 37 -15.19 -19.28 -10.35
CA ALA A 37 -15.34 -20.64 -10.85
C ALA A 37 -14.14 -21.07 -11.71
N LEU A 38 -13.67 -20.20 -12.62
CA LEU A 38 -12.50 -20.44 -13.46
C LEU A 38 -11.21 -20.58 -12.66
N ASN A 39 -10.99 -19.74 -11.65
CA ASN A 39 -9.82 -19.85 -10.77
C ASN A 39 -9.84 -21.15 -9.94
N LYS A 40 -11.01 -21.56 -9.46
CA LYS A 40 -11.18 -22.85 -8.78
C LYS A 40 -10.86 -24.01 -9.71
N LEU A 41 -11.35 -23.95 -10.95
CA LEU A 41 -11.09 -24.96 -11.97
C LEU A 41 -9.60 -25.06 -12.32
N ALA A 42 -8.93 -23.93 -12.54
CA ALA A 42 -7.49 -23.88 -12.82
C ALA A 42 -6.68 -24.55 -11.70
N LYS A 43 -7.00 -24.27 -10.44
CA LYS A 43 -6.36 -24.89 -9.28
C LYS A 43 -6.58 -26.41 -9.20
N GLN A 44 -7.77 -26.89 -9.58
CA GLN A 44 -8.10 -28.32 -9.56
C GLN A 44 -7.38 -29.10 -10.66
N LEU A 45 -7.24 -28.50 -11.85
CA LEU A 45 -6.60 -29.12 -13.00
C LEU A 45 -5.07 -29.12 -12.90
N GLY A 46 -4.48 -28.01 -12.43
CA GLY A 46 -3.02 -27.85 -12.35
C GLY A 46 -2.37 -27.39 -13.66
N ALA A 47 -1.10 -26.97 -13.57
CA ALA A 47 -0.43 -26.22 -14.64
C ALA A 47 -0.20 -27.02 -15.94
N ASP A 48 -0.01 -28.34 -15.85
CA ASP A 48 0.36 -29.20 -16.98
C ASP A 48 -0.85 -29.86 -17.69
N THR A 49 -2.05 -29.34 -17.44
CA THR A 49 -3.29 -29.93 -17.97
C THR A 49 -3.42 -29.76 -19.49
N SER A 50 -3.77 -30.83 -20.19
CA SER A 50 -4.01 -30.80 -21.65
C SER A 50 -5.26 -29.99 -22.03
N ALA A 51 -5.24 -29.38 -23.22
CA ALA A 51 -6.35 -28.58 -23.73
C ALA A 51 -7.70 -29.33 -23.81
N PRO A 52 -7.77 -30.59 -24.27
CA PRO A 52 -9.02 -31.34 -24.28
C PRO A 52 -9.60 -31.54 -22.87
N ALA A 53 -8.74 -31.72 -21.87
CA ALA A 53 -9.16 -31.87 -20.48
C ALA A 53 -9.71 -30.56 -19.91
N VAL A 54 -9.10 -29.40 -20.24
CA VAL A 54 -9.62 -28.08 -19.88
C VAL A 54 -11.01 -27.86 -20.48
N LEU A 55 -11.18 -28.10 -21.78
CA LEU A 55 -12.47 -27.92 -22.46
C LEU A 55 -13.55 -28.85 -21.91
N ALA A 56 -13.21 -30.12 -21.63
CA ALA A 56 -14.14 -31.06 -21.00
C ALA A 56 -14.56 -30.60 -19.58
N ALA A 57 -13.64 -30.00 -18.83
CA ALA A 57 -13.91 -29.50 -17.49
C ALA A 57 -14.82 -28.27 -17.51
N LEU A 58 -14.71 -27.38 -18.51
CA LEU A 58 -15.61 -26.23 -18.70
C LEU A 58 -17.05 -26.64 -19.04
N LYS A 59 -17.22 -27.76 -19.77
CA LYS A 59 -18.53 -28.32 -20.10
C LYS A 59 -19.24 -28.93 -18.89
N THR A 60 -18.48 -29.50 -17.97
CA THR A 60 -19.01 -30.23 -16.81
C THR A 60 -19.11 -29.37 -15.55
N THR A 61 -18.37 -28.26 -15.49
CA THR A 61 -18.48 -27.29 -14.41
C THR A 61 -19.57 -26.28 -14.74
N SER A 62 -20.46 -26.02 -13.78
CA SER A 62 -21.58 -25.09 -13.96
C SER A 62 -21.54 -23.95 -12.94
N MET A 63 -22.15 -22.83 -13.30
CA MET A 63 -22.43 -21.71 -12.40
C MET A 63 -23.93 -21.41 -12.37
N VAL A 64 -24.39 -20.80 -11.27
CA VAL A 64 -25.75 -20.29 -11.16
C VAL A 64 -25.77 -18.87 -11.68
N ILE A 65 -26.70 -18.57 -12.58
CA ILE A 65 -26.89 -17.23 -13.13
C ILE A 65 -27.81 -16.43 -12.22
N HIS A 66 -27.43 -15.17 -11.95
CA HIS A 66 -28.21 -14.28 -11.10
C HIS A 66 -29.66 -14.11 -11.62
N PRO A 67 -30.69 -14.20 -10.78
CA PRO A 67 -32.10 -14.13 -11.21
C PRO A 67 -32.49 -12.81 -11.91
N ASP A 68 -31.84 -11.71 -11.51
CA ASP A 68 -32.11 -10.39 -12.09
C ASP A 68 -31.26 -10.08 -13.34
N THR A 69 -30.59 -11.06 -13.96
CA THR A 69 -29.76 -10.82 -15.16
C THR A 69 -30.58 -10.23 -16.32
N ARG A 70 -29.93 -9.45 -17.20
CA ARG A 70 -30.56 -8.97 -18.45
C ARG A 70 -30.90 -10.11 -19.41
N TYR A 71 -30.27 -11.28 -19.25
CA TYR A 71 -30.46 -12.45 -20.10
C TYR A 71 -31.51 -13.37 -19.49
N ALA A 72 -32.79 -12.99 -19.61
CA ALA A 72 -33.92 -13.67 -18.95
C ALA A 72 -34.01 -15.18 -19.22
N GLN A 73 -33.46 -15.67 -20.34
CA GLN A 73 -33.47 -17.10 -20.71
C GLN A 73 -32.71 -17.98 -19.71
N ASP A 74 -31.66 -17.44 -19.08
CA ASP A 74 -30.78 -18.19 -18.18
C ASP A 74 -30.98 -17.80 -16.70
N ALA A 75 -31.86 -16.84 -16.40
CA ALA A 75 -32.06 -16.25 -15.08
C ALA A 75 -32.38 -17.29 -13.99
N GLY A 76 -31.56 -17.33 -12.94
CA GLY A 76 -31.70 -18.30 -11.83
C GLY A 76 -31.33 -19.74 -12.19
N GLY A 77 -31.01 -20.01 -13.46
CA GLY A 77 -30.63 -21.32 -13.98
C GLY A 77 -29.18 -21.70 -13.68
N ARG A 78 -28.87 -22.99 -13.83
CA ARG A 78 -27.49 -23.50 -13.87
C ARG A 78 -27.03 -23.63 -15.30
N VAL A 79 -25.93 -22.97 -15.64
CA VAL A 79 -25.34 -22.95 -16.99
C VAL A 79 -23.90 -23.45 -16.93
N ALA A 80 -23.47 -24.25 -17.90
CA ALA A 80 -22.08 -24.69 -18.02
C ALA A 80 -21.15 -23.49 -18.25
N LEU A 81 -19.92 -23.53 -17.71
CA LEU A 81 -18.98 -22.41 -17.86
C LEU A 81 -18.68 -22.14 -19.34
N GLU A 82 -18.51 -23.17 -20.17
CA GLU A 82 -18.31 -23.03 -21.61
C GLU A 82 -19.46 -22.25 -22.28
N THR A 83 -20.70 -22.64 -22.00
CA THR A 83 -21.90 -21.98 -22.57
C THR A 83 -21.95 -20.51 -22.16
N PHE A 84 -21.72 -20.20 -20.88
CA PHE A 84 -21.73 -18.83 -20.41
C PHE A 84 -20.62 -17.98 -21.04
N ILE A 85 -19.40 -18.54 -21.20
CA ILE A 85 -18.27 -17.87 -21.87
C ILE A 85 -18.61 -17.59 -23.34
N ASN A 86 -19.20 -18.56 -24.05
CA ASN A 86 -19.64 -18.38 -25.43
C ASN A 86 -20.73 -17.31 -25.55
N ASN A 87 -21.68 -17.26 -24.61
CA ASN A 87 -22.72 -16.23 -24.55
C ASN A 87 -22.14 -14.81 -24.33
N LEU A 88 -20.98 -14.70 -23.68
CA LEU A 88 -20.22 -13.43 -23.58
C LEU A 88 -19.48 -13.06 -24.88
N GLY A 89 -19.50 -13.91 -25.91
CA GLY A 89 -18.75 -13.74 -27.15
C GLY A 89 -17.25 -13.96 -27.00
N LEU A 90 -16.83 -14.70 -25.97
CA LEU A 90 -15.43 -14.99 -25.68
C LEU A 90 -15.09 -16.43 -26.08
N PRO A 91 -13.86 -16.70 -26.57
CA PRO A 91 -13.44 -18.07 -26.84
C PRO A 91 -13.24 -18.83 -25.51
N PRO A 92 -13.61 -20.13 -25.44
CA PRO A 92 -13.37 -20.94 -24.25
C PRO A 92 -11.85 -21.12 -24.03
N PRO A 93 -11.36 -20.94 -22.80
CA PRO A 93 -9.95 -21.11 -22.50
C PRO A 93 -9.55 -22.59 -22.65
N ASP A 94 -8.35 -22.83 -23.17
CA ASP A 94 -7.85 -24.16 -23.55
C ASP A 94 -6.56 -24.54 -22.79
N SER A 95 -6.11 -23.70 -21.86
CA SER A 95 -4.89 -23.90 -21.10
C SER A 95 -5.02 -23.31 -19.70
N HIS A 96 -4.16 -23.73 -18.77
CA HIS A 96 -4.12 -23.16 -17.43
C HIS A 96 -3.89 -21.64 -17.47
N PHE A 97 -2.97 -21.18 -18.34
CA PHE A 97 -2.71 -19.75 -18.53
C PHE A 97 -3.98 -19.01 -18.99
N ALA A 98 -4.65 -19.51 -20.04
CA ALA A 98 -5.88 -18.90 -20.55
C ALA A 98 -7.02 -18.91 -19.53
N LEU A 99 -7.16 -19.99 -18.73
CA LEU A 99 -8.13 -20.07 -17.63
C LEU A 99 -7.88 -18.96 -16.60
N THR A 100 -6.65 -18.85 -16.10
CA THR A 100 -6.30 -17.84 -15.08
C THR A 100 -6.36 -16.41 -15.63
N GLY A 101 -5.99 -16.21 -16.90
CA GLY A 101 -6.07 -14.92 -17.57
C GLY A 101 -7.51 -14.47 -17.79
N LEU A 102 -8.38 -15.37 -18.27
CA LEU A 102 -9.80 -15.09 -18.41
C LEU A 102 -10.45 -14.84 -17.05
N ALA A 103 -10.13 -15.66 -16.05
CA ALA A 103 -10.61 -15.48 -14.68
C ALA A 103 -10.27 -14.09 -14.14
N ALA A 104 -9.02 -13.65 -14.32
CA ALA A 104 -8.59 -12.30 -13.93
C ALA A 104 -9.36 -11.23 -14.71
N ALA A 105 -9.46 -11.35 -16.04
CA ALA A 105 -10.13 -10.35 -16.88
C ALA A 105 -11.62 -10.19 -16.59
N VAL A 106 -12.36 -11.28 -16.38
CA VAL A 106 -13.80 -11.21 -16.06
C VAL A 106 -14.04 -10.73 -14.64
N THR A 107 -13.15 -11.07 -13.69
CA THR A 107 -13.21 -10.53 -12.32
C THR A 107 -12.94 -9.04 -12.34
N ASP A 108 -11.91 -8.59 -13.05
CA ASP A 108 -11.53 -7.19 -13.22
C ASP A 108 -12.69 -6.36 -13.80
N ARG A 109 -13.29 -6.85 -14.89
CA ARG A 109 -14.49 -6.24 -15.48
C ARG A 109 -15.67 -6.26 -14.52
N GLY A 110 -15.84 -7.34 -13.77
CA GLY A 110 -16.85 -7.48 -12.73
C GLY A 110 -16.62 -6.58 -11.51
N GLN A 111 -15.47 -5.93 -11.33
CA GLN A 111 -15.27 -4.98 -10.24
C GLN A 111 -15.77 -3.57 -10.56
N VAL A 112 -15.95 -3.24 -11.85
CA VAL A 112 -16.43 -1.91 -12.27
C VAL A 112 -17.90 -1.76 -11.91
N HIS A 113 -18.24 -0.70 -11.17
CA HIS A 113 -19.62 -0.42 -10.83
C HIS A 113 -20.37 0.24 -12.01
N PRO A 114 -21.61 -0.17 -12.35
CA PRO A 114 -22.36 0.40 -13.47
C PRO A 114 -22.56 1.93 -13.40
N LEU A 115 -22.69 2.46 -12.18
CA LEU A 115 -22.81 3.91 -11.92
C LEU A 115 -21.47 4.65 -11.72
N GLY A 116 -20.34 4.03 -12.06
CA GLY A 116 -19.03 4.64 -11.89
C GLY A 116 -18.71 4.98 -10.43
N ASN A 117 -18.12 6.15 -10.21
CA ASN A 117 -17.65 6.63 -8.90
C ASN A 117 -18.73 7.35 -8.05
N MET A 118 -20.01 7.01 -8.25
CA MET A 118 -21.16 7.49 -7.46
C MET A 118 -21.48 8.99 -7.53
N THR A 119 -20.86 9.74 -8.43
CA THR A 119 -21.11 11.18 -8.58
C THR A 119 -22.29 11.49 -9.50
N GLY A 120 -22.67 10.54 -10.35
CA GLY A 120 -23.76 10.69 -11.32
C GLY A 120 -23.54 11.91 -12.22
N ALA A 121 -24.58 12.75 -12.34
CA ALA A 121 -24.53 13.94 -13.19
C ALA A 121 -23.44 14.94 -12.78
N LEU A 122 -22.95 14.91 -11.53
CA LEU A 122 -21.91 15.81 -11.04
C LEU A 122 -20.54 15.58 -11.69
N SER A 123 -20.31 14.42 -12.31
CA SER A 123 -19.07 14.12 -13.05
C SER A 123 -19.29 13.90 -14.54
N TRP A 124 -20.40 14.38 -15.09
CA TRP A 124 -20.49 14.51 -16.54
C TRP A 124 -19.35 15.39 -17.07
N LEU A 125 -18.98 15.18 -18.34
CA LEU A 125 -17.94 15.96 -19.01
C LEU A 125 -18.16 17.47 -18.85
N VAL A 126 -19.43 17.88 -18.89
CA VAL A 126 -19.89 19.21 -18.48
C VAL A 126 -20.77 19.02 -17.25
N PRO A 127 -20.23 19.24 -16.03
CA PRO A 127 -21.01 19.16 -14.80
C PRO A 127 -22.12 20.23 -14.75
N PRO A 128 -23.23 19.97 -14.03
CA PRO A 128 -24.25 20.96 -13.79
C PRO A 128 -23.69 22.26 -13.19
N SER A 129 -24.21 23.40 -13.65
CA SER A 129 -23.87 24.71 -13.09
C SER A 129 -24.26 24.81 -11.61
N ALA A 130 -23.72 25.79 -10.87
CA ALA A 130 -24.12 26.00 -9.47
C ALA A 130 -25.64 26.21 -9.32
N ASP A 131 -26.26 26.90 -10.29
CA ASP A 131 -27.71 27.12 -10.29
C ASP A 131 -28.49 25.83 -10.61
N ASP A 132 -28.00 25.01 -11.54
CA ASP A 132 -28.60 23.69 -11.81
C ASP A 132 -28.46 22.75 -10.61
N LYS A 133 -27.31 22.74 -9.93
CA LYS A 133 -27.13 21.98 -8.68
C LYS A 133 -28.13 22.43 -7.62
N ARG A 134 -28.31 23.75 -7.43
CA ARG A 134 -29.34 24.29 -6.51
C ARG A 134 -30.73 23.83 -6.91
N ARG A 135 -31.04 23.85 -8.21
CA ARG A 135 -32.34 23.44 -8.75
C ARG A 135 -32.61 21.95 -8.53
N ILE A 136 -31.65 21.07 -8.85
CA ILE A 136 -31.72 19.62 -8.57
C ILE A 136 -32.00 19.40 -7.09
N ARG A 137 -31.26 20.09 -6.22
CA ARG A 137 -31.42 19.98 -4.77
C ARG A 137 -32.80 20.45 -4.30
N LEU A 138 -33.30 21.57 -4.81
CA LEU A 138 -34.62 22.11 -4.44
C LEU A 138 -35.76 21.19 -4.88
N ILE A 139 -35.74 20.71 -6.13
CA ILE A 139 -36.74 19.75 -6.65
C ILE A 139 -36.79 18.51 -5.74
N THR A 140 -35.61 17.99 -5.39
CA THR A 140 -35.47 16.84 -4.50
C THR A 140 -36.03 17.12 -3.11
N MET A 141 -35.77 18.29 -2.51
CA MET A 141 -36.31 18.64 -1.19
C MET A 141 -37.84 18.71 -1.18
N SER A 142 -38.45 19.15 -2.29
CA SER A 142 -39.89 19.22 -2.49
C SER A 142 -40.53 17.91 -2.95
N HIS A 143 -39.73 16.86 -3.20
CA HIS A 143 -40.26 15.57 -3.62
C HIS A 143 -41.04 14.92 -2.48
N GLY A 144 -42.15 14.30 -2.83
CA GLY A 144 -43.09 13.69 -1.90
C GLY A 144 -43.93 12.62 -2.59
N ASP A 145 -44.80 11.98 -1.81
CA ASP A 145 -45.72 11.00 -2.39
C ASP A 145 -46.70 11.67 -3.36
N PRO A 146 -47.00 11.08 -4.53
CA PRO A 146 -48.05 11.59 -5.41
C PRO A 146 -49.42 11.71 -4.73
N GLN A 147 -49.70 10.88 -3.71
CA GLN A 147 -50.96 10.90 -2.94
C GLN A 147 -50.86 11.71 -1.64
N GLY A 148 -49.72 12.33 -1.34
CA GLY A 148 -49.52 13.17 -0.15
C GLY A 148 -49.56 12.43 1.20
N GLN A 149 -49.49 11.09 1.21
CA GLN A 149 -49.62 10.28 2.43
C GLN A 149 -48.36 10.28 3.32
N TYR A 150 -47.23 10.71 2.79
CA TYR A 150 -45.93 10.68 3.46
C TYR A 150 -45.27 12.07 3.45
N PRO A 151 -44.44 12.39 4.45
CA PRO A 151 -43.72 13.66 4.51
C PRO A 151 -42.85 13.88 3.26
N LEU A 152 -42.67 15.15 2.90
CA LEU A 152 -41.70 15.54 1.88
C LEU A 152 -40.28 15.14 2.31
N VAL A 153 -39.35 15.06 1.35
CA VAL A 153 -37.93 14.83 1.66
C VAL A 153 -37.41 15.83 2.69
N MET A 154 -37.74 17.12 2.57
CA MET A 154 -37.30 18.15 3.54
C MET A 154 -37.87 17.98 4.95
N GLN A 155 -38.99 17.24 5.09
CA GLN A 155 -39.63 16.95 6.37
C GLN A 155 -39.12 15.63 6.98
N THR A 156 -38.29 14.89 6.25
CA THR A 156 -37.69 13.63 6.70
C THR A 156 -36.34 13.90 7.36
N ASN A 157 -36.18 13.49 8.62
CA ASN A 157 -34.90 13.63 9.31
C ASN A 157 -33.84 12.72 8.65
N GLY A 158 -32.76 13.30 8.12
CA GLY A 158 -31.78 12.60 7.26
C GLY A 158 -32.08 12.65 5.75
N LEU A 159 -33.04 13.50 5.34
CA LEU A 159 -33.31 13.90 3.96
C LEU A 159 -33.58 12.72 3.01
N LEU A 160 -33.05 12.78 1.77
CA LEU A 160 -33.41 11.87 0.69
C LEU A 160 -33.06 10.43 1.01
N LEU A 161 -31.92 10.17 1.64
CA LEU A 161 -31.47 8.81 1.92
C LEU A 161 -32.40 8.10 2.91
N GLU A 162 -32.84 8.82 3.94
CA GLU A 162 -33.83 8.32 4.90
C GLU A 162 -35.23 8.20 4.30
N PHE A 163 -35.61 9.14 3.44
CA PHE A 163 -36.86 9.07 2.68
C PHE A 163 -36.92 7.80 1.82
N LEU A 164 -35.88 7.52 1.02
CA LEU A 164 -35.79 6.29 0.22
C LEU A 164 -35.83 5.04 1.11
N ARG A 165 -35.12 5.05 2.25
CA ARG A 165 -35.12 3.94 3.20
C ARG A 165 -36.51 3.68 3.78
N SER A 166 -37.26 4.71 4.14
CA SER A 166 -38.61 4.58 4.70
C SER A 166 -39.61 3.95 3.73
N ARG A 167 -39.33 4.02 2.43
CA ARG A 167 -40.19 3.52 1.35
C ARG A 167 -39.69 2.25 0.69
N THR A 168 -38.50 1.79 1.07
CA THR A 168 -37.86 0.61 0.49
C THR A 168 -37.58 -0.41 1.57
N ALA A 169 -38.20 -1.59 1.46
CA ALA A 169 -37.84 -2.72 2.30
C ALA A 169 -36.44 -3.20 1.89
N LEU A 170 -35.44 -2.92 2.73
CA LEU A 170 -34.08 -3.40 2.49
C LEU A 170 -34.00 -4.91 2.74
N PRO A 171 -33.22 -5.66 1.93
CA PRO A 171 -32.95 -7.07 2.18
C PRO A 171 -32.36 -7.29 3.58
N ALA A 172 -32.66 -8.44 4.18
CA ALA A 172 -32.14 -8.79 5.50
C ALA A 172 -30.60 -8.74 5.51
N GLY A 173 -30.04 -7.92 6.42
CA GLY A 173 -28.59 -7.75 6.52
C GLY A 173 -27.95 -6.79 5.51
N ALA A 174 -28.71 -6.16 4.61
CA ALA A 174 -28.16 -5.21 3.62
C ALA A 174 -27.37 -4.06 4.27
N LEU A 175 -27.79 -3.58 5.44
CA LEU A 175 -27.08 -2.52 6.17
C LEU A 175 -25.69 -2.94 6.68
N LYS A 176 -25.35 -4.24 6.67
CA LYS A 176 -23.99 -4.71 6.98
C LYS A 176 -23.01 -4.43 5.84
N ASP A 177 -23.52 -4.27 4.62
CA ASP A 177 -22.74 -3.85 3.44
C ASP A 177 -23.36 -2.56 2.87
N PRO A 178 -22.81 -1.39 3.25
CA PRO A 178 -23.35 -0.11 2.81
C PRO A 178 -23.53 0.04 1.30
N ALA A 179 -22.67 -0.59 0.49
CA ALA A 179 -22.79 -0.55 -0.97
C ALA A 179 -24.04 -1.32 -1.44
N THR A 180 -24.29 -2.51 -0.90
CA THR A 180 -25.51 -3.28 -1.20
C THR A 180 -26.77 -2.52 -0.77
N ALA A 181 -26.76 -1.90 0.41
CA ALA A 181 -27.89 -1.07 0.85
C ALA A 181 -28.10 0.16 -0.04
N ARG A 182 -27.04 0.87 -0.42
CA ARG A 182 -27.09 1.99 -1.38
C ARG A 182 -27.72 1.55 -2.68
N ASP A 183 -27.23 0.47 -3.27
CA ASP A 183 -27.66 0.00 -4.59
C ASP A 183 -29.14 -0.41 -4.56
N ALA A 184 -29.59 -1.07 -3.50
CA ALA A 184 -31.01 -1.39 -3.30
C ALA A 184 -31.89 -0.13 -3.23
N LEU A 185 -31.46 0.91 -2.50
CA LEU A 185 -32.21 2.18 -2.42
C LEU A 185 -32.26 2.93 -3.75
N LEU A 186 -31.14 3.00 -4.47
CA LEU A 186 -31.08 3.67 -5.77
C LEU A 186 -31.91 2.95 -6.83
N SER A 187 -31.91 1.62 -6.81
CA SER A 187 -32.71 0.77 -7.71
C SER A 187 -34.19 0.67 -7.34
N SER A 188 -34.61 1.21 -6.19
CA SER A 188 -35.99 1.11 -5.71
C SER A 188 -36.97 1.82 -6.66
N PRO A 189 -38.26 1.41 -6.70
CA PRO A 189 -39.26 2.10 -7.49
C PRO A 189 -39.34 3.62 -7.20
N GLU A 190 -39.18 4.01 -5.94
CA GLU A 190 -39.14 5.41 -5.53
C GLU A 190 -37.89 6.13 -6.05
N GLY A 191 -36.73 5.50 -5.99
CA GLY A 191 -35.48 6.04 -6.54
C GLY A 191 -35.59 6.28 -8.05
N GLN A 192 -36.12 5.30 -8.78
CA GLN A 192 -36.34 5.41 -10.23
C GLN A 192 -37.31 6.54 -10.56
N LEU A 193 -38.45 6.62 -9.86
CA LEU A 193 -39.45 7.68 -10.05
C LEU A 193 -38.86 9.07 -9.84
N LEU A 194 -38.09 9.27 -8.77
CA LEU A 194 -37.42 10.54 -8.50
C LEU A 194 -36.37 10.87 -9.57
N GLY A 195 -35.55 9.89 -9.97
CA GLY A 195 -34.57 10.07 -11.04
C GLY A 195 -35.20 10.50 -12.36
N GLU A 196 -36.35 9.89 -12.73
CA GLU A 196 -37.08 10.25 -13.94
C GLU A 196 -37.68 11.65 -13.85
N THR A 197 -38.22 11.99 -12.68
CA THR A 197 -38.78 13.31 -12.41
C THR A 197 -37.69 14.36 -12.57
N LEU A 198 -36.53 14.16 -11.95
CA LEU A 198 -35.38 15.06 -12.08
C LEU A 198 -34.91 15.19 -13.53
N GLN A 199 -34.75 14.08 -14.25
CA GLN A 199 -34.36 14.10 -15.66
C GLN A 199 -35.35 14.92 -16.51
N LYS A 200 -36.66 14.67 -16.37
CA LYS A 200 -37.72 15.36 -17.11
C LYS A 200 -37.76 16.85 -16.76
N THR A 201 -37.73 17.21 -15.47
CA THR A 201 -37.80 18.60 -15.01
C THR A 201 -36.55 19.40 -15.37
N MET A 202 -35.37 18.78 -15.32
CA MET A 202 -34.10 19.38 -15.76
C MET A 202 -33.94 19.38 -17.28
N ARG A 203 -34.88 18.79 -18.03
CA ARG A 203 -34.83 18.62 -19.50
C ARG A 203 -33.55 17.90 -19.95
N GLY A 204 -33.09 16.94 -19.16
CA GLY A 204 -31.92 16.12 -19.45
C GLY A 204 -32.17 15.19 -20.64
N VAL A 205 -31.10 14.84 -21.36
CA VAL A 205 -31.16 13.87 -22.46
C VAL A 205 -31.39 12.48 -21.87
N ALA A 206 -32.41 11.78 -22.36
CA ALA A 206 -32.69 10.41 -21.95
C ALA A 206 -31.66 9.45 -22.54
N THR A 207 -30.69 9.06 -21.71
CA THR A 207 -29.73 7.99 -21.95
C THR A 207 -29.98 6.79 -21.05
N ASP A 208 -29.25 5.70 -21.26
CA ASP A 208 -29.35 4.48 -20.44
C ASP A 208 -29.00 4.70 -18.95
N SER A 209 -28.20 5.73 -18.61
CA SER A 209 -27.79 6.04 -17.22
C SER A 209 -28.39 7.33 -16.65
N SER A 210 -28.84 8.25 -17.51
CA SER A 210 -29.19 9.63 -17.12
C SER A 210 -30.18 9.75 -15.97
N THR A 211 -31.16 8.84 -15.85
CA THR A 211 -32.09 8.78 -14.72
C THR A 211 -31.36 8.56 -13.39
N MET A 212 -30.45 7.59 -13.35
CA MET A 212 -29.65 7.29 -12.16
C MET A 212 -28.58 8.36 -11.90
N ASP A 213 -28.04 8.98 -12.95
CA ASP A 213 -27.08 10.07 -12.83
C ASP A 213 -27.70 11.28 -12.09
N TYR A 214 -28.93 11.67 -12.44
CA TYR A 214 -29.65 12.73 -11.73
C TYR A 214 -30.00 12.33 -10.30
N LEU A 215 -30.42 11.07 -10.08
CA LEU A 215 -30.72 10.57 -8.73
C LEU A 215 -29.47 10.62 -7.84
N LEU A 216 -28.33 10.14 -8.31
CA LEU A 216 -27.06 10.18 -7.58
C LEU A 216 -26.64 11.62 -7.28
N ALA A 217 -26.73 12.51 -8.27
CA ALA A 217 -26.45 13.93 -8.06
C ALA A 217 -27.36 14.53 -6.99
N ALA A 218 -28.65 14.18 -6.99
CA ALA A 218 -29.60 14.61 -5.96
C ALA A 218 -29.21 14.09 -4.57
N VAL A 219 -28.89 12.80 -4.42
CA VAL A 219 -28.44 12.23 -3.14
C VAL A 219 -27.18 12.94 -2.65
N ALA A 220 -26.17 13.09 -3.51
CA ALA A 220 -24.92 13.76 -3.16
C ALA A 220 -25.14 15.22 -2.74
N LEU A 221 -25.96 15.99 -3.47
CA LEU A 221 -26.25 17.40 -3.15
C LEU A 221 -27.13 17.60 -1.90
N GLN A 222 -27.91 16.59 -1.49
CA GLN A 222 -28.59 16.64 -0.19
C GLN A 222 -27.62 16.41 0.97
N LEU A 223 -26.70 15.47 0.79
CA LEU A 223 -25.71 15.11 1.82
C LEU A 223 -24.60 16.15 1.94
N ASP A 224 -24.17 16.74 0.82
CA ASP A 224 -23.09 17.73 0.70
C ASP A 224 -23.55 18.98 -0.09
N PRO A 225 -24.44 19.82 0.48
CA PRO A 225 -24.86 21.06 -0.16
C PRO A 225 -23.73 22.08 -0.33
N GLU A 226 -22.68 22.01 0.49
CA GLU A 226 -21.51 22.88 0.41
C GLU A 226 -20.80 22.74 -0.95
N SER A 227 -20.81 21.55 -1.54
CA SER A 227 -20.26 21.25 -2.88
C SER A 227 -20.89 22.04 -4.05
N ILE A 228 -21.99 22.76 -3.80
CA ILE A 228 -22.60 23.67 -4.78
C ILE A 228 -21.72 24.89 -5.03
N THR A 229 -21.18 25.48 -3.96
CA THR A 229 -20.48 26.76 -3.99
C THR A 229 -18.99 26.62 -3.73
N GLU A 230 -18.57 25.58 -3.01
CA GLU A 230 -17.18 25.39 -2.64
C GLU A 230 -16.76 23.93 -2.83
N THR A 231 -15.82 23.70 -3.74
CA THR A 231 -15.24 22.37 -3.98
C THR A 231 -13.78 22.37 -3.55
N ARG A 232 -13.50 21.90 -2.33
CA ARG A 232 -12.13 21.66 -1.83
C ARG A 232 -11.87 20.16 -1.78
N ARG A 233 -10.77 19.67 -2.34
CA ARG A 233 -10.46 18.23 -2.52
C ARG A 233 -10.74 17.37 -1.28
N ASN A 234 -10.26 17.80 -0.12
CA ASN A 234 -10.37 17.06 1.15
C ASN A 234 -11.57 17.47 2.03
N MET A 235 -12.46 18.37 1.56
CA MET A 235 -13.62 18.84 2.30
C MET A 235 -14.90 18.19 1.78
N ILE A 236 -15.54 17.33 2.58
CA ILE A 236 -16.71 16.54 2.15
C ILE A 236 -17.85 16.80 3.12
N ALA A 237 -18.96 17.36 2.63
CA ALA A 237 -20.13 17.73 3.45
C ALA A 237 -19.78 18.64 4.65
N GLY A 238 -18.74 19.46 4.53
CA GLY A 238 -18.22 20.30 5.63
C GLY A 238 -17.19 19.63 6.56
N PHE A 239 -16.82 18.38 6.30
CA PHE A 239 -15.79 17.65 7.04
C PHE A 239 -14.42 17.72 6.34
N ASP A 240 -13.40 18.24 7.03
CA ASP A 240 -12.01 18.22 6.54
C ASP A 240 -11.38 16.83 6.82
N MET A 241 -11.31 15.99 5.78
CA MET A 241 -10.66 14.68 5.84
C MET A 241 -9.19 14.80 6.26
N MET A 242 -8.55 15.93 5.94
CA MET A 242 -7.15 16.23 6.25
C MET A 242 -6.97 17.05 7.53
N SER A 243 -8.00 17.15 8.39
CA SER A 243 -7.84 17.76 9.72
C SER A 243 -6.66 17.14 10.46
N ASP A 244 -5.89 18.00 11.12
CA ASP A 244 -4.78 17.65 12.02
C ASP A 244 -5.13 16.59 13.08
N LYS A 245 -6.40 16.55 13.51
CA LYS A 245 -6.95 15.54 14.42
C LYS A 245 -6.91 14.12 13.87
N HIS A 246 -6.71 13.93 12.57
CA HIS A 246 -6.69 12.63 11.89
C HIS A 246 -5.28 12.13 11.60
N TRP A 247 -4.28 13.01 11.59
CA TRP A 247 -2.91 12.66 11.22
C TRP A 247 -2.35 11.59 12.15
N GLY A 248 -1.72 10.56 11.58
CA GLY A 248 -1.16 9.43 12.33
C GLY A 248 -2.20 8.47 12.93
N LYS A 249 -3.50 8.66 12.68
CA LYS A 249 -4.55 7.70 13.11
C LYS A 249 -4.83 6.67 12.01
N PRO A 250 -5.27 5.45 12.37
CA PRO A 250 -5.75 4.48 11.39
C PRO A 250 -6.84 5.08 10.50
N VAL A 251 -6.79 4.79 9.20
CA VAL A 251 -7.75 5.32 8.20
C VAL A 251 -9.20 4.98 8.57
N SER A 252 -9.43 3.80 9.15
CA SER A 252 -10.74 3.36 9.64
C SER A 252 -11.30 4.27 10.75
N THR A 253 -10.45 4.88 11.57
CA THR A 253 -10.86 5.85 12.59
C THR A 253 -11.33 7.16 11.96
N VAL A 254 -10.66 7.60 10.89
CA VAL A 254 -11.05 8.80 10.13
C VAL A 254 -12.40 8.59 9.45
N LEU A 255 -12.60 7.43 8.84
CA LEU A 255 -13.89 7.04 8.23
C LEU A 255 -15.03 7.05 9.27
N LYS A 256 -14.82 6.46 10.45
CA LYS A 256 -15.81 6.49 11.55
C LYS A 256 -16.11 7.90 12.03
N SER A 257 -15.09 8.76 12.11
CA SER A 257 -15.27 10.17 12.50
C SER A 257 -16.08 10.95 11.47
N PHE A 258 -15.86 10.69 10.17
CA PHE A 258 -16.67 11.24 9.09
C PHE A 258 -18.13 10.78 9.17
N GLU A 259 -18.37 9.47 9.34
CA GLU A 259 -19.71 8.92 9.49
C GLU A 259 -20.45 9.50 10.71
N GLN A 260 -19.77 9.61 11.85
CA GLN A 260 -20.31 10.24 13.05
C GLN A 260 -20.60 11.74 12.83
N TYR A 261 -19.78 12.44 12.06
CA TYR A 261 -20.01 13.83 11.69
C TYR A 261 -21.29 14.00 10.86
N LEU A 262 -21.54 13.12 9.88
CA LEU A 262 -22.77 13.13 9.09
C LEU A 262 -24.02 12.94 9.97
N VAL A 263 -23.95 12.07 10.98
CA VAL A 263 -25.05 11.85 11.94
C VAL A 263 -25.28 13.07 12.81
N THR A 264 -24.20 13.63 13.38
CA THR A 264 -24.28 14.79 14.29
C THR A 264 -24.77 16.03 13.55
N GLY A 265 -24.36 16.20 12.30
CA GLY A 265 -24.84 17.25 11.40
C GLY A 265 -26.25 17.03 10.84
N LYS A 266 -26.96 15.99 11.29
CA LYS A 266 -28.31 15.60 10.82
C LYS A 266 -28.39 15.40 9.30
N ARG A 267 -27.28 15.05 8.64
CA ARG A 267 -27.23 14.73 7.21
C ARG A 267 -27.87 13.38 6.94
N THR A 268 -27.80 12.47 7.90
CA THR A 268 -28.37 11.12 7.84
C THR A 268 -28.51 10.53 9.26
N SER A 269 -29.10 9.34 9.39
CA SER A 269 -29.16 8.61 10.67
C SER A 269 -27.93 7.74 10.90
N ALA A 270 -27.73 7.29 12.15
CA ALA A 270 -26.64 6.36 12.48
C ALA A 270 -26.69 5.05 11.68
N ALA A 271 -27.90 4.55 11.36
CA ALA A 271 -28.06 3.33 10.56
C ALA A 271 -27.66 3.52 9.09
N MET A 272 -27.67 4.76 8.60
CA MET A 272 -27.42 5.10 7.19
C MET A 272 -26.11 5.86 6.96
N ALA A 273 -25.33 6.10 8.01
CA ALA A 273 -24.06 6.81 7.93
C ALA A 273 -23.07 6.15 6.95
N GLY A 274 -22.91 4.82 7.04
CA GLY A 274 -22.09 4.06 6.09
C GLY A 274 -22.61 4.13 4.66
N VAL A 275 -23.93 4.15 4.46
CA VAL A 275 -24.54 4.26 3.12
C VAL A 275 -24.28 5.65 2.54
N ALA A 276 -24.45 6.71 3.32
CA ALA A 276 -24.10 8.07 2.91
C ALA A 276 -22.61 8.20 2.55
N SER A 277 -21.74 7.58 3.36
CA SER A 277 -20.30 7.50 3.10
C SER A 277 -19.99 6.81 1.75
N SER A 278 -20.67 5.70 1.47
CA SER A 278 -20.53 4.96 0.20
C SER A 278 -20.99 5.72 -1.05
N VAL A 279 -21.69 6.84 -0.89
CA VAL A 279 -22.06 7.77 -1.97
C VAL A 279 -21.05 8.92 -2.08
N LEU A 280 -20.65 9.51 -0.96
CA LEU A 280 -19.85 10.75 -0.94
C LEU A 280 -18.36 10.54 -1.22
N LEU A 281 -17.78 9.41 -0.80
CA LEU A 281 -16.33 9.20 -0.84
C LEU A 281 -15.77 8.76 -2.21
N PRO A 282 -16.39 7.84 -2.98
CA PRO A 282 -15.74 7.24 -4.16
C PRO A 282 -15.28 8.24 -5.21
N GLY A 283 -16.06 9.30 -5.47
CA GLY A 283 -15.70 10.32 -6.46
C GLY A 283 -14.71 11.39 -5.98
N ARG A 284 -14.35 11.42 -4.69
CA ARG A 284 -13.55 12.50 -4.09
C ARG A 284 -12.26 11.99 -3.44
N VAL A 285 -12.36 10.95 -2.62
CA VAL A 285 -11.25 10.36 -1.86
C VAL A 285 -11.33 8.83 -1.94
N PRO A 286 -11.13 8.25 -3.13
CA PRO A 286 -11.49 6.86 -3.40
C PRO A 286 -10.76 5.83 -2.54
N ALA A 287 -9.58 6.16 -2.02
CA ALA A 287 -8.82 5.30 -1.13
C ALA A 287 -9.60 4.91 0.14
N PHE A 288 -10.54 5.75 0.60
CA PHE A 288 -11.40 5.39 1.74
C PHE A 288 -12.46 4.33 1.42
N GLY A 289 -12.73 4.07 0.14
CA GLY A 289 -13.65 3.01 -0.30
C GLY A 289 -13.00 1.62 -0.37
N ILE A 290 -11.69 1.52 -0.16
CA ILE A 290 -10.95 0.26 -0.24
C ILE A 290 -11.32 -0.65 0.94
N LYS A 291 -11.52 -1.93 0.65
CA LYS A 291 -11.82 -2.95 1.65
C LYS A 291 -10.55 -3.44 2.33
N ASP A 292 -10.66 -3.82 3.60
CA ASP A 292 -9.58 -4.50 4.34
C ASP A 292 -8.25 -3.72 4.43
N ILE A 293 -8.32 -2.38 4.59
CA ILE A 293 -7.14 -1.56 4.86
C ILE A 293 -6.56 -1.91 6.25
N PRO A 294 -5.29 -2.33 6.36
CA PRO A 294 -4.68 -2.64 7.65
C PRO A 294 -4.63 -1.44 8.60
N ALA A 295 -4.76 -1.68 9.91
CA ALA A 295 -4.71 -0.61 10.91
C ALA A 295 -3.34 0.11 10.99
N SER A 296 -2.28 -0.54 10.53
CA SER A 296 -0.94 0.05 10.37
C SER A 296 -0.87 1.12 9.29
N VAL A 297 -1.82 1.16 8.36
CA VAL A 297 -1.95 2.26 7.39
C VAL A 297 -2.64 3.43 8.09
N THR A 298 -1.83 4.40 8.51
CA THR A 298 -2.32 5.62 9.17
C THR A 298 -2.39 6.79 8.20
N TYR A 299 -3.29 7.74 8.46
CA TYR A 299 -3.48 8.90 7.60
C TYR A 299 -2.23 9.78 7.56
N GLY A 300 -1.63 9.90 6.37
CA GLY A 300 -0.37 10.62 6.16
C GLY A 300 0.89 9.75 6.15
N SER A 301 0.76 8.43 6.33
CA SER A 301 1.87 7.48 6.19
C SER A 301 2.31 7.26 4.74
N PRO A 302 3.55 6.79 4.50
CA PRO A 302 3.98 6.40 3.15
C PRO A 302 3.05 5.38 2.49
N ALA A 303 2.58 4.37 3.24
CA ALA A 303 1.57 3.41 2.77
C ALA A 303 0.27 4.10 2.34
N TRP A 304 -0.20 5.07 3.12
CA TRP A 304 -1.39 5.86 2.80
C TRP A 304 -1.22 6.69 1.52
N VAL A 305 -0.03 7.27 1.31
CA VAL A 305 0.29 8.02 0.08
C VAL A 305 0.25 7.09 -1.12
N GLU A 306 0.92 5.93 -1.06
CA GLU A 306 0.96 4.97 -2.17
C GLU A 306 -0.44 4.46 -2.51
N VAL A 307 -1.24 4.05 -1.53
CA VAL A 307 -2.62 3.60 -1.78
C VAL A 307 -3.51 4.70 -2.34
N SER A 308 -3.35 5.95 -1.88
CA SER A 308 -4.11 7.09 -2.40
C SER A 308 -3.79 7.38 -3.85
N ILE A 309 -2.52 7.29 -4.24
CA ILE A 309 -2.07 7.44 -5.63
C ILE A 309 -2.69 6.35 -6.49
N ILE A 310 -2.53 5.08 -6.09
CA ILE A 310 -3.01 3.94 -6.89
C ILE A 310 -4.54 3.97 -7.02
N ALA A 311 -5.26 4.26 -5.93
CA ALA A 311 -6.71 4.40 -5.94
C ALA A 311 -7.17 5.51 -6.90
N ALA A 312 -6.51 6.67 -6.89
CA ALA A 312 -6.83 7.76 -7.80
C ALA A 312 -6.59 7.39 -9.27
N ILE A 313 -5.51 6.65 -9.56
CA ILE A 313 -5.23 6.16 -10.92
C ILE A 313 -6.30 5.14 -11.36
N ILE A 314 -6.62 4.16 -10.50
CA ILE A 314 -7.64 3.15 -10.80
C ILE A 314 -8.99 3.82 -11.05
N GLU A 315 -9.41 4.78 -10.23
CA GLU A 315 -10.67 5.50 -10.44
C GLU A 315 -10.65 6.37 -11.70
N GLY A 316 -9.51 6.98 -12.04
CA GLY A 316 -9.39 7.77 -13.26
C GLY A 316 -9.46 6.92 -14.53
N LEU A 317 -8.91 5.70 -14.50
CA LEU A 317 -8.96 4.75 -15.62
C LEU A 317 -10.29 3.98 -15.70
N THR A 318 -10.81 3.59 -14.54
CA THR A 318 -11.98 2.72 -14.37
C THR A 318 -12.84 3.18 -13.19
N PRO A 319 -13.66 4.23 -13.37
CA PRO A 319 -14.50 4.78 -12.30
C PRO A 319 -15.39 3.72 -11.64
N GLY A 320 -15.49 3.75 -10.31
CA GLY A 320 -16.32 2.86 -9.50
C GLY A 320 -15.69 1.50 -9.17
N LYS A 321 -14.43 1.28 -9.53
CA LYS A 321 -13.74 0.01 -9.33
C LYS A 321 -13.17 -0.12 -7.93
N VAL A 322 -12.57 0.94 -7.38
CA VAL A 322 -11.82 0.90 -6.11
C VAL A 322 -12.71 0.50 -4.94
N ALA A 323 -13.96 0.94 -4.92
CA ALA A 323 -14.94 0.57 -3.88
C ALA A 323 -15.23 -0.95 -3.81
N ASN A 324 -14.88 -1.70 -4.85
CA ASN A 324 -15.03 -3.15 -4.92
C ASN A 324 -13.70 -3.91 -4.72
N MET A 325 -12.59 -3.21 -4.49
CA MET A 325 -11.26 -3.80 -4.32
C MET A 325 -10.84 -3.83 -2.85
N THR A 326 -10.14 -4.89 -2.48
CA THR A 326 -9.38 -5.00 -1.24
C THR A 326 -8.06 -4.23 -1.33
N PHE A 327 -7.45 -3.94 -0.18
CA PHE A 327 -6.12 -3.33 -0.11
C PHE A 327 -5.09 -4.10 -0.94
N ALA A 328 -5.10 -5.44 -0.86
CA ALA A 328 -4.20 -6.29 -1.61
C ALA A 328 -4.42 -6.18 -3.14
N GLU A 329 -5.67 -6.18 -3.61
CA GLU A 329 -5.98 -6.03 -5.03
C GLU A 329 -5.53 -4.68 -5.58
N VAL A 330 -5.70 -3.60 -4.80
CA VAL A 330 -5.23 -2.26 -5.19
C VAL A 330 -3.70 -2.27 -5.35
N MET A 331 -2.98 -2.83 -4.38
CA MET A 331 -1.52 -2.90 -4.44
C MET A 331 -1.00 -3.77 -5.60
N LEU A 332 -1.68 -4.89 -5.89
CA LEU A 332 -1.34 -5.76 -7.01
C LEU A 332 -1.57 -5.08 -8.37
N ALA A 333 -2.56 -4.19 -8.48
CA ALA A 333 -2.82 -3.44 -9.71
C ALA A 333 -1.75 -2.38 -10.00
N ALA A 334 -1.02 -1.90 -8.98
CA ALA A 334 -0.13 -0.74 -9.05
C ALA A 334 0.82 -0.72 -10.26
N PRO A 335 1.61 -1.78 -10.56
CA PRO A 335 2.56 -1.73 -11.68
C PRO A 335 1.88 -1.51 -13.03
N SER A 336 0.69 -2.10 -13.23
CA SER A 336 -0.05 -2.01 -14.49
C SER A 336 -0.71 -0.65 -14.68
N VAL A 337 -1.33 -0.11 -13.63
CA VAL A 337 -2.10 1.14 -13.72
C VAL A 337 -1.20 2.37 -13.76
N ILE A 338 -0.07 2.34 -13.05
CA ILE A 338 0.95 3.41 -13.09
C ILE A 338 1.52 3.58 -14.51
N ALA A 339 1.70 2.47 -15.24
CA ALA A 339 2.21 2.49 -16.61
C ALA A 339 1.14 2.88 -17.66
N ALA A 340 -0.15 2.77 -17.31
CA ALA A 340 -1.25 2.93 -18.27
C ALA A 340 -1.45 4.39 -18.69
N ASP A 341 -1.35 5.34 -17.75
CA ASP A 341 -1.49 6.78 -18.00
C ASP A 341 -0.49 7.60 -17.15
N PRO A 342 0.63 8.02 -17.75
CA PRO A 342 1.64 8.83 -17.05
C PRO A 342 1.14 10.20 -16.58
N ALA A 343 0.21 10.84 -17.30
CA ALA A 343 -0.29 12.17 -16.95
C ALA A 343 -1.23 12.10 -15.75
N LEU A 344 -2.12 11.10 -15.73
CA LEU A 344 -2.96 10.80 -14.57
C LEU A 344 -2.12 10.42 -13.35
N THR A 345 -1.11 9.57 -13.55
CA THR A 345 -0.16 9.16 -12.51
C THR A 345 0.56 10.35 -11.88
N GLN A 346 1.08 11.26 -12.70
CA GLN A 346 1.77 12.45 -12.24
C GLN A 346 0.85 13.36 -11.41
N ARG A 347 -0.41 13.53 -11.84
CA ARG A 347 -1.41 14.31 -11.09
C ARG A 347 -1.69 13.68 -9.73
N ALA A 348 -1.97 12.37 -9.71
CA ALA A 348 -2.25 11.63 -8.47
C ALA A 348 -1.07 11.70 -7.48
N GLN A 349 0.16 11.56 -7.99
CA GLN A 349 1.39 11.70 -7.21
C GLN A 349 1.54 13.09 -6.60
N ARG A 350 1.40 14.15 -7.41
CA ARG A 350 1.52 15.53 -6.94
C ARG A 350 0.55 15.81 -5.80
N GLU A 351 -0.72 15.45 -5.98
CA GLU A 351 -1.75 15.73 -4.99
C GLU A 351 -1.54 14.98 -3.68
N ALA A 352 -1.19 13.68 -3.74
CA ALA A 352 -0.92 12.88 -2.54
C ALA A 352 0.35 13.33 -1.80
N LEU A 353 1.38 13.76 -2.54
CA LEU A 353 2.61 14.28 -1.95
C LEU A 353 2.41 15.62 -1.25
N VAL A 354 1.54 16.50 -1.78
CA VAL A 354 1.18 17.76 -1.10
C VAL A 354 0.54 17.47 0.26
N ASP A 355 -0.43 16.54 0.31
CA ASP A 355 -1.05 16.14 1.58
C ASP A 355 0.00 15.59 2.56
N TRP A 356 0.87 14.69 2.07
CA TRP A 356 1.96 14.14 2.88
C TRP A 356 2.90 15.23 3.41
N GLY A 357 3.28 16.18 2.56
CA GLY A 357 4.18 17.27 2.91
C GLY A 357 3.62 18.17 4.00
N VAL A 358 2.33 18.49 3.95
CA VAL A 358 1.66 19.26 5.00
C VAL A 358 1.59 18.47 6.30
N ILE A 359 1.16 17.20 6.25
CA ILE A 359 1.04 16.33 7.44
C ILE A 359 2.40 16.15 8.13
N ASN A 360 3.47 16.01 7.36
CA ASN A 360 4.82 15.76 7.86
C ASN A 360 5.64 17.03 8.12
N GLY A 361 5.03 18.22 8.03
CA GLY A 361 5.71 19.50 8.33
C GLY A 361 6.77 19.92 7.31
N VAL A 362 6.78 19.31 6.12
CA VAL A 362 7.65 19.67 5.00
C VAL A 362 7.10 20.90 4.27
N LEU A 363 5.77 21.02 4.17
CA LEU A 363 5.08 22.15 3.56
C LEU A 363 4.15 22.87 4.55
N PRO A 364 3.94 24.18 4.40
CA PRO A 364 2.81 24.87 5.04
C PRO A 364 1.48 24.39 4.44
N LYS A 365 0.42 24.34 5.24
CA LYS A 365 -0.95 24.27 4.72
C LYS A 365 -1.29 25.63 4.09
N LYS A 366 -1.73 25.64 2.82
CA LYS A 366 -2.23 26.82 2.11
C LYS A 366 -3.69 26.60 1.76
N ASP A 367 -4.54 27.61 1.97
CA ASP A 367 -5.98 27.51 1.73
C ASP A 367 -6.33 27.41 0.24
N ASP A 368 -5.51 28.02 -0.63
CA ASP A 368 -5.64 27.95 -2.09
C ASP A 368 -5.05 26.67 -2.69
N HIS A 369 -4.32 25.89 -1.90
CA HIS A 369 -3.56 24.71 -2.33
C HIS A 369 -2.57 24.97 -3.48
N LEU A 370 -2.13 26.23 -3.68
CA LEU A 370 -1.18 26.60 -4.72
C LEU A 370 0.26 26.56 -4.18
N TYR A 371 1.00 25.55 -4.62
CA TYR A 371 2.42 25.35 -4.31
C TYR A 371 3.29 25.67 -5.51
N SER A 372 4.42 26.35 -5.29
CA SER A 372 5.39 26.66 -6.34
C SER A 372 6.13 25.41 -6.82
N ALA A 373 6.80 25.49 -7.97
CA ALA A 373 7.63 24.40 -8.46
C ALA A 373 8.73 24.03 -7.45
N ASP A 374 9.46 25.01 -6.92
CA ASP A 374 10.51 24.79 -5.93
C ASP A 374 10.00 24.11 -4.64
N GLU A 375 8.81 24.48 -4.17
CA GLU A 375 8.18 23.83 -3.01
C GLU A 375 7.87 22.35 -3.29
N LEU A 376 7.40 22.04 -4.50
CA LEU A 376 7.08 20.68 -4.92
C LEU A 376 8.35 19.83 -5.18
N ASP A 377 9.41 20.44 -5.72
CA ASP A 377 10.69 19.77 -5.97
C ASP A 377 11.38 19.41 -4.64
N ALA A 378 11.40 20.34 -3.68
CA ALA A 378 11.91 20.10 -2.33
C ALA A 378 11.11 19.01 -1.60
N LEU A 379 9.78 19.03 -1.75
CA LEU A 379 8.89 18.00 -1.22
C LEU A 379 9.20 16.63 -1.80
N LEU A 380 9.39 16.54 -3.12
CA LEU A 380 9.69 15.28 -3.81
C LEU A 380 11.05 14.73 -3.38
N LEU A 381 12.06 15.59 -3.29
CA LEU A 381 13.40 15.22 -2.82
C LEU A 381 13.34 14.67 -1.39
N GLU A 382 12.63 15.35 -0.49
CA GLU A 382 12.48 14.90 0.90
C GLU A 382 11.74 13.56 0.99
N PHE A 383 10.64 13.40 0.25
CA PHE A 383 9.89 12.14 0.21
C PHE A 383 10.76 10.96 -0.27
N ASN A 384 11.44 11.13 -1.39
CA ASN A 384 12.31 10.09 -1.96
C ASN A 384 13.52 9.79 -1.06
N THR A 385 14.09 10.81 -0.42
CA THR A 385 15.19 10.64 0.55
C THR A 385 14.73 9.79 1.74
N ARG A 386 13.55 10.08 2.31
CA ARG A 386 12.99 9.26 3.40
C ARG A 386 12.72 7.84 2.94
N LYS A 387 12.12 7.65 1.76
CA LYS A 387 11.85 6.32 1.20
C LYS A 387 13.13 5.49 1.02
N ALA A 388 14.23 6.10 0.57
CA ALA A 388 15.52 5.43 0.43
C ALA A 388 16.14 5.07 1.79
N LEU A 389 16.08 5.99 2.77
CA LEU A 389 16.58 5.75 4.13
C LEU A 389 15.81 4.63 4.83
N THR A 390 14.47 4.64 4.75
CA THR A 390 13.63 3.60 5.36
C THR A 390 13.82 2.25 4.67
N SER A 391 13.97 2.21 3.34
CA SER A 391 14.28 0.97 2.63
C SER A 391 15.64 0.38 3.03
N THR A 392 16.67 1.22 3.14
CA THR A 392 18.01 0.78 3.59
C THR A 392 17.97 0.28 5.03
N ALA A 393 17.26 0.99 5.91
CA ALA A 393 17.07 0.57 7.29
C ALA A 393 16.32 -0.76 7.40
N SER A 394 15.26 -0.95 6.61
CA SER A 394 14.51 -2.22 6.52
C SER A 394 15.44 -3.39 6.19
N GLN A 395 16.26 -3.25 5.14
CA GLN A 395 17.25 -4.27 4.74
C GLN A 395 18.29 -4.57 5.84
N ALA A 396 18.76 -3.54 6.55
CA ALA A 396 19.72 -3.71 7.64
C ALA A 396 19.12 -4.39 8.88
N LEU A 397 17.83 -4.15 9.18
CA LEU A 397 17.12 -4.86 10.24
C LEU A 397 16.92 -6.34 9.89
N ASP A 398 16.58 -6.64 8.64
CA ASP A 398 16.38 -8.00 8.12
C ASP A 398 17.67 -8.81 7.99
N ALA A 399 18.82 -8.15 7.83
CA ALA A 399 20.12 -8.80 7.67
C ALA A 399 20.47 -9.64 8.91
N ASP A 400 20.90 -10.89 8.73
CA ASP A 400 21.40 -11.72 9.83
C ASP A 400 22.69 -11.11 10.41
N ILE A 401 22.87 -11.18 11.74
CA ILE A 401 24.16 -10.87 12.35
C ILE A 401 25.17 -11.94 11.92
N PRO A 402 26.38 -11.57 11.44
CA PRO A 402 27.38 -12.54 11.01
C PRO A 402 27.71 -13.56 12.10
N SER A 403 27.83 -14.83 11.73
CA SER A 403 28.26 -15.90 12.63
C SER A 403 29.67 -16.36 12.26
N ARG A 404 30.60 -16.28 13.21
CA ARG A 404 31.99 -16.74 13.01
C ARG A 404 32.03 -18.24 12.66
N LYS A 405 31.12 -19.04 13.25
CA LYS A 405 30.99 -20.47 12.97
C LYS A 405 30.55 -20.71 11.53
N GLU A 406 29.50 -20.04 11.07
CA GLU A 406 29.02 -20.19 9.69
C GLU A 406 30.08 -19.77 8.67
N MET A 407 30.77 -18.65 8.93
CA MET A 407 31.89 -18.19 8.10
C MET A 407 33.03 -19.22 8.04
N ALA A 408 33.40 -19.81 9.18
CA ALA A 408 34.42 -20.85 9.24
C ALA A 408 34.03 -22.12 8.49
N LEU A 409 32.76 -22.53 8.58
CA LEU A 409 32.25 -23.68 7.84
C LEU A 409 32.28 -23.44 6.32
N ILE A 410 31.94 -22.24 5.86
CA ILE A 410 32.02 -21.87 4.43
C ILE A 410 33.46 -21.98 3.93
N GLU A 411 34.42 -21.42 4.66
CA GLU A 411 35.83 -21.46 4.26
C GLU A 411 36.40 -22.87 4.34
N LEU A 412 36.00 -23.67 5.33
CA LEU A 412 36.39 -25.08 5.43
C LEU A 412 35.87 -25.91 4.26
N LYS A 413 34.60 -25.75 3.87
CA LYS A 413 34.04 -26.42 2.67
C LYS A 413 34.81 -26.06 1.40
N LYS A 414 35.24 -24.80 1.29
CA LYS A 414 36.03 -24.32 0.15
C LYS A 414 37.43 -24.94 0.11
N ARG A 415 38.11 -25.08 1.25
CA ARG A 415 39.49 -25.60 1.32
C ARG A 415 39.56 -27.13 1.37
N PHE A 416 38.56 -27.79 1.94
CA PHE A 416 38.54 -29.22 2.21
C PHE A 416 37.20 -29.86 1.78
N PRO A 417 36.85 -29.78 0.48
CA PRO A 417 35.59 -30.37 0.00
C PRO A 417 35.58 -31.89 0.24
N GLY A 418 34.43 -32.43 0.68
CA GLY A 418 34.26 -33.87 0.94
C GLY A 418 34.78 -34.35 2.30
N GLN A 419 35.27 -33.44 3.16
CA GLN A 419 35.75 -33.74 4.52
C GLN A 419 34.84 -33.18 5.62
N GLU A 420 33.59 -32.83 5.28
CA GLU A 420 32.65 -32.13 6.17
C GLU A 420 32.39 -32.90 7.47
N ALA A 421 32.39 -34.24 7.40
CA ALA A 421 32.21 -35.12 8.56
C ALA A 421 33.29 -34.93 9.63
N LEU A 422 34.47 -34.41 9.27
CA LEU A 422 35.60 -34.19 10.17
C LEU A 422 35.63 -32.79 10.77
N PHE A 423 34.89 -31.82 10.22
CA PHE A 423 35.07 -30.40 10.55
C PHE A 423 34.87 -30.10 12.03
N GLU A 424 33.91 -30.75 12.70
CA GLU A 424 33.63 -30.54 14.12
C GLU A 424 34.32 -31.56 15.04
N GLN A 425 35.00 -32.58 14.49
CA GLN A 425 35.65 -33.61 15.30
C GLN A 425 36.94 -33.06 15.95
N LYS A 426 37.03 -33.15 17.29
CA LYS A 426 38.18 -32.66 18.06
C LYS A 426 39.33 -33.66 18.02
N LEU A 427 40.11 -33.62 16.94
CA LEU A 427 41.16 -34.59 16.64
C LEU A 427 42.58 -33.99 16.60
N ILE A 428 42.71 -32.67 16.71
CA ILE A 428 43.96 -31.95 16.39
C ILE A 428 44.56 -31.30 17.64
N HIS A 429 45.84 -31.54 17.91
CA HIS A 429 46.61 -30.84 18.94
C HIS A 429 47.47 -29.75 18.29
N ILE A 430 47.54 -28.60 18.96
CA ILE A 430 48.25 -27.41 18.47
C ILE A 430 49.41 -27.11 19.42
N SER A 431 50.64 -27.29 18.94
CA SER A 431 51.86 -26.97 19.67
C SER A 431 52.73 -25.97 18.92
N ARG A 432 53.80 -25.51 19.54
CA ARG A 432 54.86 -24.70 18.94
C ARG A 432 56.19 -25.39 19.21
N LYS A 433 57.08 -25.40 18.22
CA LYS A 433 58.46 -25.84 18.39
C LYS A 433 59.21 -24.82 19.25
N GLU A 434 59.82 -25.26 20.35
CA GLU A 434 60.73 -24.46 21.16
C GLU A 434 62.09 -25.14 21.15
N THR A 435 63.16 -24.36 20.97
CA THR A 435 64.53 -24.87 21.09
C THR A 435 65.11 -24.33 22.38
N ALA A 436 65.45 -25.22 23.31
CA ALA A 436 66.08 -24.84 24.56
C ALA A 436 67.48 -24.27 24.30
N ALA A 437 68.02 -23.50 25.25
CA ALA A 437 69.36 -22.91 25.15
C ALA A 437 70.50 -23.95 24.91
N GLY A 438 70.25 -25.23 25.23
CA GLY A 438 71.17 -26.35 24.99
C GLY A 438 71.00 -27.07 23.63
N GLY A 439 70.09 -26.62 22.75
CA GLY A 439 69.86 -27.21 21.43
C GLY A 439 68.76 -28.28 21.36
N ASP A 440 68.20 -28.69 22.50
CA ASP A 440 67.08 -29.64 22.54
C ASP A 440 65.79 -29.03 21.98
N VAL A 441 65.11 -29.80 21.12
CA VAL A 441 63.82 -29.41 20.53
C VAL A 441 62.68 -29.95 21.39
N GLY A 442 61.93 -29.05 22.02
CA GLY A 442 60.69 -29.34 22.73
C GLY A 442 59.46 -28.83 21.97
N TYR A 443 58.28 -29.27 22.41
CA TYR A 443 57.00 -28.76 21.91
C TYR A 443 56.19 -28.20 23.07
N ARG A 444 55.84 -26.93 22.99
CA ARG A 444 54.96 -26.28 23.97
C ARG A 444 53.54 -26.24 23.42
N THR A 445 52.57 -26.71 24.22
CA THR A 445 51.16 -26.59 23.90
C THR A 445 50.77 -25.12 23.73
N VAL A 446 50.26 -24.76 22.56
CA VAL A 446 49.81 -23.39 22.25
C VAL A 446 48.37 -23.20 22.70
N GLU A 447 47.52 -24.19 22.46
CA GLU A 447 46.14 -24.21 22.93
C GLU A 447 45.83 -25.56 23.61
N VAL A 448 45.19 -25.51 24.77
CA VAL A 448 44.98 -26.68 25.63
C VAL A 448 43.82 -27.54 25.13
N GLY A 449 44.07 -28.85 24.98
CA GLY A 449 43.09 -29.86 24.60
C GLY A 449 43.04 -30.13 23.09
N PRO A 450 42.24 -31.13 22.66
CA PRO A 450 42.04 -31.42 21.25
C PRO A 450 41.08 -30.41 20.61
N HIS A 451 41.41 -30.00 19.39
CA HIS A 451 40.71 -29.01 18.58
C HIS A 451 40.17 -29.66 17.31
N SER A 452 39.06 -29.12 16.81
CA SER A 452 38.52 -29.47 15.50
C SER A 452 39.08 -28.59 14.39
N MET A 453 38.87 -28.98 13.12
CA MET A 453 39.20 -28.10 11.99
C MET A 453 38.40 -26.79 12.06
N LEU A 454 37.15 -26.87 12.56
CA LEU A 454 36.31 -25.73 12.83
C LEU A 454 36.88 -24.82 13.92
N ASP A 455 37.37 -25.38 15.03
CA ASP A 455 38.07 -24.59 16.05
C ASP A 455 39.26 -23.86 15.43
N ILE A 456 40.11 -24.54 14.66
CA ILE A 456 41.29 -23.95 14.00
C ILE A 456 40.87 -22.82 13.05
N ALA A 457 39.82 -23.02 12.26
CA ALA A 457 39.31 -22.02 11.34
C ALA A 457 38.76 -20.77 12.06
N MET A 458 38.11 -20.94 13.21
CA MET A 458 37.56 -19.82 14.00
C MET A 458 38.60 -19.09 14.86
N MET A 459 39.74 -19.73 15.18
CA MET A 459 40.76 -19.19 16.06
C MET A 459 41.70 -18.19 15.35
N LYS A 460 42.12 -17.17 16.10
CA LYS A 460 43.22 -16.30 15.69
C LYS A 460 44.54 -16.89 16.20
N LEU A 461 45.05 -17.87 15.44
CA LEU A 461 46.32 -18.52 15.77
C LEU A 461 47.50 -17.56 15.56
N PRO A 462 48.58 -17.65 16.38
CA PRO A 462 49.77 -16.81 16.21
C PRO A 462 50.53 -17.19 14.93
N ARG A 463 51.18 -16.23 14.27
CA ARG A 463 52.00 -16.44 13.05
C ARG A 463 53.28 -17.28 13.25
N ALA A 464 53.46 -17.86 14.44
CA ALA A 464 54.67 -18.59 14.81
C ALA A 464 54.69 -20.01 14.21
N ASP A 465 55.79 -20.71 14.45
CA ASP A 465 56.09 -22.10 14.04
C ASP A 465 55.15 -23.12 14.72
N LEU A 466 53.86 -23.02 14.41
CA LEU A 466 52.82 -23.93 14.88
C LEU A 466 53.07 -25.33 14.34
N VAL A 467 52.78 -26.34 15.13
CA VAL A 467 52.83 -27.74 14.74
C VAL A 467 51.49 -28.38 15.07
N LEU A 468 50.76 -28.78 14.04
CA LEU A 468 49.47 -29.46 14.13
C LEU A 468 49.71 -30.97 14.09
N THR A 469 49.17 -31.69 15.06
CA THR A 469 49.28 -33.15 15.14
C THR A 469 47.91 -33.80 15.35
N SER A 470 47.70 -34.97 14.74
CA SER A 470 46.51 -35.80 14.95
C SER A 470 46.89 -37.27 14.86
N LYS A 471 46.18 -38.12 15.61
CA LYS A 471 46.29 -39.58 15.52
C LYS A 471 45.36 -40.17 14.45
N ASP A 472 44.45 -39.36 13.90
CA ASP A 472 43.48 -39.78 12.89
C ASP A 472 44.02 -39.45 11.50
N THR A 473 44.26 -40.47 10.68
CA THR A 473 44.83 -40.35 9.33
C THR A 473 43.89 -39.70 8.33
N ARG A 474 42.59 -39.56 8.66
CA ARG A 474 41.60 -38.89 7.80
C ARG A 474 41.75 -37.37 7.84
N VAL A 475 42.42 -36.81 8.87
CA VAL A 475 42.63 -35.37 9.00
C VAL A 475 43.70 -34.90 7.98
N PRO A 476 43.43 -33.87 7.17
CA PRO A 476 44.36 -33.37 6.16
C PRO A 476 45.49 -32.52 6.77
N LEU A 477 46.30 -33.11 7.66
CA LEU A 477 47.30 -32.38 8.46
C LEU A 477 48.29 -31.59 7.61
N ALA A 478 48.82 -32.14 6.52
CA ALA A 478 49.80 -31.45 5.68
C ALA A 478 49.23 -30.16 5.07
N ALA A 479 47.98 -30.20 4.60
CA ALA A 479 47.30 -29.04 4.03
C ALA A 479 46.91 -28.01 5.11
N LEU A 480 46.46 -28.45 6.28
CA LEU A 480 46.22 -27.56 7.43
C LEU A 480 47.50 -26.90 7.94
N GLN A 481 48.61 -27.65 7.97
CA GLN A 481 49.92 -27.19 8.42
C GLN A 481 50.54 -26.17 7.44
N ALA A 482 50.31 -26.34 6.14
CA ALA A 482 50.77 -25.41 5.11
C ALA A 482 50.02 -24.06 5.17
N ASN A 483 48.76 -24.07 5.60
CA ASN A 483 47.94 -22.86 5.74
C ASN A 483 47.00 -22.93 6.95
N PRO A 484 47.52 -22.77 8.18
CA PRO A 484 46.74 -22.89 9.41
C PRO A 484 45.86 -21.66 9.67
N HIS A 485 46.05 -20.58 8.92
CA HIS A 485 45.32 -19.34 9.07
C HIS A 485 44.16 -19.25 8.06
N PHE A 486 42.94 -19.22 8.59
CA PHE A 486 41.74 -19.12 7.77
C PHE A 486 41.29 -17.66 7.55
N GLY A 487 41.79 -16.70 8.34
CA GLY A 487 41.39 -15.29 8.27
C GLY A 487 39.98 -15.00 8.78
N VAL A 488 39.23 -16.03 9.18
CA VAL A 488 37.83 -15.92 9.59
C VAL A 488 37.65 -15.04 10.82
N ALA A 489 38.57 -15.11 11.79
CA ALA A 489 38.48 -14.28 13.00
C ALA A 489 38.52 -12.77 12.67
N ASP A 490 39.46 -12.33 11.83
CA ASP A 490 39.59 -10.91 11.46
C ASP A 490 38.43 -10.46 10.55
N ALA A 491 38.03 -11.31 9.59
CA ALA A 491 36.87 -11.04 8.74
C ALA A 491 35.56 -10.95 9.55
N PHE A 492 35.38 -11.84 10.52
CA PHE A 492 34.23 -11.83 11.43
C PHE A 492 34.18 -10.54 12.24
N GLU A 493 35.28 -10.11 12.85
CA GLU A 493 35.29 -8.88 13.65
C GLU A 493 34.90 -7.65 12.80
N SER A 494 35.43 -7.55 11.58
CA SER A 494 35.06 -6.46 10.66
C SER A 494 33.59 -6.52 10.23
N GLN A 495 33.10 -7.69 9.82
CA GLN A 495 31.70 -7.85 9.39
C GLN A 495 30.71 -7.66 10.53
N PHE A 496 31.04 -8.17 11.73
CA PHE A 496 30.21 -8.02 12.93
C PHE A 496 30.11 -6.54 13.33
N THR A 497 31.24 -5.83 13.40
CA THR A 497 31.21 -4.39 13.71
C THR A 497 30.40 -3.61 12.69
N HIS A 498 30.56 -3.89 11.39
CA HIS A 498 29.76 -3.25 10.34
C HIS A 498 28.26 -3.52 10.52
N ALA A 499 27.88 -4.79 10.68
CA ALA A 499 26.48 -5.19 10.84
C ALA A 499 25.82 -4.56 12.08
N ILE A 500 26.54 -4.45 13.20
CA ILE A 500 26.03 -3.76 14.40
C ILE A 500 25.83 -2.26 14.13
N GLN A 501 26.75 -1.60 13.43
CA GLN A 501 26.58 -0.19 13.08
C GLN A 501 25.40 0.05 12.12
N GLU A 502 25.23 -0.80 11.11
CA GLU A 502 24.08 -0.75 10.21
C GLU A 502 22.76 -0.94 10.96
N LYS A 503 22.70 -1.92 11.86
CA LYS A 503 21.51 -2.17 12.70
C LYS A 503 21.19 -0.99 13.61
N LYS A 504 22.19 -0.35 14.23
CA LYS A 504 21.98 0.87 15.04
C LYS A 504 21.44 2.03 14.21
N ALA A 505 22.01 2.27 13.04
CA ALA A 505 21.53 3.29 12.11
C ALA A 505 20.09 3.01 11.66
N ALA A 506 19.77 1.73 11.44
CA ALA A 506 18.44 1.29 11.06
C ALA A 506 17.41 1.46 12.18
N ILE A 507 17.75 1.08 13.43
CA ILE A 507 16.92 1.34 14.61
C ILE A 507 16.69 2.85 14.77
N SER A 508 17.74 3.67 14.65
CA SER A 508 17.61 5.12 14.73
C SER A 508 16.63 5.66 13.68
N THR A 509 16.76 5.19 12.43
CA THR A 509 15.86 5.55 11.33
C THR A 509 14.43 5.09 11.60
N TYR A 510 14.26 3.92 12.19
CA TYR A 510 12.94 3.40 12.55
C TYR A 510 12.25 4.21 13.64
N ILE A 511 12.97 4.59 14.70
CA ILE A 511 12.40 5.45 15.75
C ILE A 511 12.02 6.83 15.20
N LYS A 512 12.84 7.41 14.31
CA LYS A 512 12.49 8.65 13.60
C LYS A 512 11.23 8.48 12.75
N HIS A 513 11.11 7.36 12.07
CA HIS A 513 9.92 7.00 11.31
C HIS A 513 8.70 6.90 12.23
N LEU A 514 8.75 6.09 13.30
CA LEU A 514 7.64 5.94 14.25
C LEU A 514 7.15 7.28 14.82
N ILE A 515 8.06 8.15 15.25
CA ILE A 515 7.70 9.46 15.77
C ILE A 515 7.03 10.30 14.68
N SER A 516 7.54 10.29 13.44
CA SER A 516 6.92 11.02 12.32
C SER A 516 5.52 10.52 11.95
N GLN A 517 5.21 9.25 12.22
CA GLN A 517 3.92 8.63 11.96
C GLN A 517 2.93 8.74 13.13
N ALA A 518 3.38 9.18 14.30
CA ALA A 518 2.55 9.32 15.48
C ALA A 518 1.50 10.44 15.32
N PRO A 519 0.39 10.41 16.08
CA PRO A 519 -0.57 11.50 16.12
C PRO A 519 0.09 12.84 16.41
N LEU A 520 -0.44 13.93 15.83
CA LEU A 520 0.18 15.26 15.92
C LEU A 520 0.46 15.68 17.38
N GLU A 521 -0.47 15.43 18.29
CA GLU A 521 -0.30 15.77 19.71
C GLU A 521 0.94 15.09 20.33
N VAL A 522 1.18 13.82 20.00
CA VAL A 522 2.35 13.06 20.45
C VAL A 522 3.63 13.61 19.83
N ARG A 523 3.59 13.92 18.53
CA ARG A 523 4.72 14.56 17.83
C ARG A 523 5.12 15.87 18.47
N GLU A 524 4.15 16.72 18.78
CA GLU A 524 4.39 18.01 19.43
C GLU A 524 4.86 17.86 20.87
N ASP A 525 4.35 16.86 21.61
CA ASP A 525 4.81 16.56 22.96
C ASP A 525 6.29 16.16 22.93
N LEU A 526 6.68 15.26 22.03
CA LEU A 526 8.07 14.82 21.89
C LEU A 526 8.98 15.91 21.32
N GLU A 527 8.47 16.76 20.43
CA GLU A 527 9.25 17.84 19.81
C GLU A 527 9.53 18.98 20.80
N TYR A 528 8.48 19.47 21.47
CA TYR A 528 8.51 20.74 22.19
C TYR A 528 8.49 20.57 23.70
N GLY A 529 8.14 19.41 24.23
CA GLY A 529 8.13 19.17 25.66
C GLY A 529 9.52 18.97 26.25
N LYS A 530 9.61 19.16 27.58
CA LYS A 530 10.77 18.74 28.35
C LYS A 530 10.76 17.22 28.51
N ILE A 531 11.81 16.54 28.06
CA ILE A 531 11.84 15.06 28.00
C ILE A 531 12.76 14.42 29.05
N SER A 532 12.33 13.30 29.62
CA SER A 532 13.11 12.44 30.51
C SER A 532 12.91 10.98 30.15
N PHE A 533 13.98 10.19 30.14
CA PHE A 533 13.91 8.78 29.78
C PHE A 533 13.94 7.87 31.01
N PHE A 534 13.24 6.74 30.91
CA PHE A 534 13.21 5.70 31.92
C PHE A 534 13.31 4.31 31.29
N GLN A 535 13.90 3.37 32.02
CA GLN A 535 14.09 1.99 31.61
C GLN A 535 13.56 1.05 32.67
N GLU A 536 12.85 0.01 32.23
CA GLU A 536 12.37 -1.07 33.08
C GLU A 536 13.35 -2.24 33.03
N HIS A 537 13.70 -2.75 34.20
CA HIS A 537 14.58 -3.90 34.38
C HIS A 537 13.89 -4.92 35.26
N SER A 538 14.16 -6.19 35.02
CA SER A 538 13.64 -7.27 35.86
C SER A 538 14.75 -8.25 36.23
N ARG A 539 14.74 -8.75 37.47
CA ARG A 539 15.69 -9.77 37.94
C ARG A 539 14.99 -10.82 38.79
N THR A 540 15.35 -12.08 38.59
CA THR A 540 14.88 -13.20 39.40
C THR A 540 15.85 -13.45 40.54
N LEU A 541 15.33 -13.47 41.77
CA LEU A 541 16.07 -13.77 42.99
C LEU A 541 16.31 -15.28 43.07
N GLY A 542 17.57 -15.65 43.33
CA GLY A 542 17.97 -17.04 43.52
C GLY A 542 17.59 -17.56 44.92
N PRO A 543 17.71 -18.89 45.14
CA PRO A 543 17.40 -19.51 46.43
C PRO A 543 18.41 -19.19 47.56
N GLY A 544 19.54 -18.52 47.25
CA GLY A 544 20.56 -18.10 48.22
C GLY A 544 20.46 -16.61 48.60
N PHE A 545 21.20 -16.18 49.62
CA PHE A 545 21.09 -14.83 50.22
C PHE A 545 21.53 -13.65 49.33
N THR A 546 22.29 -13.88 48.24
CA THR A 546 22.86 -12.80 47.40
C THR A 546 22.73 -13.03 45.89
N GLY A 547 22.17 -14.16 45.45
CA GLY A 547 22.11 -14.51 44.03
C GLY A 547 20.92 -13.85 43.33
N SER A 548 21.14 -13.23 42.17
CA SER A 548 20.06 -12.84 41.26
C SER A 548 20.46 -13.06 39.81
N THR A 549 19.49 -13.38 38.96
CA THR A 549 19.66 -13.55 37.51
C THR A 549 18.87 -12.46 36.79
N PRO A 550 19.50 -11.62 35.95
CA PRO A 550 18.78 -10.66 35.12
C PRO A 550 17.79 -11.37 34.19
N GLN A 551 16.61 -10.79 34.00
CA GLN A 551 15.68 -11.18 32.94
C GLN A 551 16.00 -10.45 31.63
N PRO A 552 15.43 -10.87 30.49
CA PRO A 552 15.54 -10.12 29.24
C PRO A 552 15.18 -8.66 29.43
N LYS A 553 15.94 -7.78 28.77
CA LYS A 553 15.74 -6.33 28.82
C LYS A 553 14.39 -6.00 28.17
N ASN A 554 13.61 -5.12 28.80
CA ASN A 554 12.40 -4.60 28.19
C ASN A 554 12.79 -3.77 26.95
N GLU A 555 12.15 -4.03 25.81
CA GLU A 555 12.38 -3.30 24.56
C GLU A 555 11.77 -1.89 24.54
N GLU A 556 10.86 -1.60 25.48
CA GLU A 556 10.18 -0.32 25.54
C GLU A 556 11.03 0.74 26.25
N LEU A 557 11.30 1.84 25.53
CA LEU A 557 11.85 3.05 26.13
C LEU A 557 10.70 3.94 26.61
N LEU A 558 10.70 4.25 27.91
CA LEU A 558 9.71 5.16 28.49
C LEU A 558 10.20 6.60 28.39
N VAL A 559 9.32 7.49 27.91
CA VAL A 559 9.57 8.92 27.76
C VAL A 559 8.53 9.68 28.57
N ARG A 560 8.97 10.39 29.61
CA ARG A 560 8.15 11.37 30.31
C ARG A 560 8.32 12.72 29.64
N VAL A 561 7.21 13.39 29.37
CA VAL A 561 7.15 14.69 28.72
C VAL A 561 6.41 15.67 29.61
N GLU A 562 7.00 16.84 29.84
CA GLU A 562 6.36 17.98 30.50
C GLU A 562 6.22 19.12 29.47
N ARG A 563 4.98 19.49 29.13
CA ARG A 563 4.68 20.53 28.14
C ARG A 563 3.45 21.32 28.59
N ASN A 564 3.49 22.65 28.55
CA ASN A 564 2.38 23.52 28.94
C ASN A 564 1.84 23.20 30.37
N ARG A 565 2.73 22.86 31.32
CA ARG A 565 2.41 22.41 32.69
C ARG A 565 1.63 21.10 32.79
N MET A 566 1.44 20.37 31.69
CA MET A 566 0.91 19.00 31.72
C MET A 566 2.05 18.01 31.61
N THR A 567 2.01 16.95 32.43
CA THR A 567 2.97 15.85 32.35
C THR A 567 2.27 14.63 31.77
N LYS A 568 2.88 14.01 30.75
CA LYS A 568 2.45 12.75 30.14
C LYS A 568 3.61 11.78 30.09
N ALA A 569 3.31 10.51 29.93
CA ALA A 569 4.31 9.46 29.70
C ALA A 569 3.93 8.64 28.47
N TYR A 570 4.95 8.27 27.71
CA TYR A 570 4.84 7.46 26.51
C TYR A 570 5.78 6.26 26.60
N ALA A 571 5.36 5.12 26.06
CA ALA A 571 6.21 3.97 25.80
C ALA A 571 6.48 3.87 24.30
N ILE A 572 7.75 3.95 23.91
CA ILE A 572 8.17 3.69 22.52
C ILE A 572 8.46 2.19 22.41
N SER A 573 7.65 1.47 21.64
CA SER A 573 7.79 0.02 21.44
C SER A 573 8.32 -0.26 20.04
N PHE A 574 9.54 -0.82 19.97
CA PHE A 574 10.13 -1.23 18.69
C PHE A 574 9.37 -2.40 18.05
N ASN A 575 9.04 -3.41 18.85
CA ASN A 575 8.42 -4.65 18.35
C ASN A 575 6.97 -4.46 17.92
N ARG A 576 6.21 -3.61 18.62
CA ARG A 576 4.83 -3.28 18.22
C ARG A 576 4.78 -2.20 17.15
N GLY A 577 5.85 -1.41 17.01
CA GLY A 577 5.88 -0.27 16.11
C GLY A 577 4.94 0.86 16.52
N THR A 578 4.82 1.09 17.84
CA THR A 578 3.87 2.06 18.40
C THR A 578 4.54 2.99 19.40
N ILE A 579 3.91 4.15 19.59
CA ILE A 579 4.19 5.08 20.69
C ILE A 579 2.89 5.23 21.47
N ASP A 580 2.80 4.56 22.61
CA ASP A 580 1.57 4.45 23.38
C ASP A 580 1.63 5.35 24.60
N ALA A 581 0.53 6.05 24.90
CA ALA A 581 0.40 6.76 26.17
C ALA A 581 0.34 5.74 27.31
N VAL A 582 1.11 5.97 28.36
CA VAL A 582 1.17 5.11 29.55
C VAL A 582 0.93 5.92 30.82
N HIS A 583 0.57 5.22 31.90
CA HIS A 583 0.39 5.85 33.20
C HIS A 583 1.71 6.47 33.69
N LEU A 584 1.64 7.66 34.30
CA LEU A 584 2.82 8.42 34.75
C LEU A 584 3.71 7.66 35.73
N SER A 585 3.14 6.79 36.57
CA SER A 585 3.90 5.98 37.53
C SER A 585 4.91 5.07 36.83
N ARG A 586 4.59 4.58 35.63
CA ARG A 586 5.47 3.71 34.84
C ARG A 586 6.75 4.43 34.45
N ALA A 587 6.68 5.74 34.17
CA ALA A 587 7.84 6.58 33.84
C ALA A 587 8.36 7.37 35.06
N SER A 588 8.47 6.68 36.20
CA SER A 588 9.03 7.23 37.43
C SER A 588 9.92 6.20 38.15
N PRO A 589 10.94 6.61 38.92
CA PRO A 589 11.78 5.66 39.63
C PRO A 589 10.96 4.89 40.68
N GLU A 590 10.83 3.59 40.48
CA GLU A 590 10.02 2.71 41.32
C GLU A 590 10.66 1.31 41.34
N SER A 591 10.51 0.60 42.45
CA SER A 591 10.92 -0.79 42.58
C SER A 591 9.80 -1.56 43.25
N HIS A 592 9.33 -2.63 42.63
CA HIS A 592 8.34 -3.52 43.21
C HIS A 592 8.77 -4.98 43.03
N ARG A 593 8.24 -5.84 43.88
CA ARG A 593 8.59 -7.26 43.92
C ARG A 593 7.34 -8.12 43.78
N GLU A 594 7.37 -9.02 42.81
CA GLU A 594 6.36 -10.05 42.61
C GLU A 594 7.00 -11.42 42.82
N ALA A 595 6.63 -12.10 43.91
CA ALA A 595 7.24 -13.37 44.32
C ALA A 595 8.78 -13.33 44.38
N ASN A 596 9.47 -14.00 43.45
CA ASN A 596 10.92 -14.02 43.33
C ASN A 596 11.44 -13.11 42.20
N VAL A 597 10.62 -12.24 41.62
CA VAL A 597 11.03 -11.28 40.59
C VAL A 597 10.97 -9.87 41.16
N VAL A 598 12.02 -9.09 40.92
CA VAL A 598 12.07 -7.65 41.23
C VAL A 598 12.04 -6.88 39.93
N HIS A 599 11.09 -5.95 39.83
CA HIS A 599 10.92 -5.04 38.71
C HIS A 599 11.38 -3.64 39.16
N ASP A 600 12.36 -3.08 38.44
CA ASP A 600 12.94 -1.78 38.72
C ASP A 600 12.73 -0.85 37.52
N THR A 601 12.07 0.29 37.72
CA THR A 601 12.08 1.42 36.78
C THR A 601 13.16 2.40 37.21
N LYS A 602 14.08 2.74 36.31
CA LYS A 602 15.19 3.65 36.59
C LYS A 602 15.23 4.79 35.58
N ALA A 603 15.61 5.98 36.04
CA ALA A 603 15.93 7.08 35.14
C ALA A 603 17.12 6.71 34.25
N PHE A 604 17.03 7.04 32.97
CA PHE A 604 18.04 6.76 31.97
C PHE A 604 18.52 8.07 31.35
N THR A 605 19.84 8.25 31.31
CA THR A 605 20.48 9.39 30.68
C THR A 605 21.40 8.85 29.58
N PRO A 606 21.07 9.07 28.30
CA PRO A 606 21.93 8.66 27.20
C PRO A 606 23.30 9.36 27.25
N ASN A 607 24.34 8.67 26.82
CA ASN A 607 25.67 9.22 26.63
C ASN A 607 25.65 10.31 25.53
N GLY A 608 26.33 11.43 25.79
CA GLY A 608 26.39 12.58 24.87
C GLY A 608 25.12 13.43 24.83
N ASP A 609 24.17 13.17 25.73
CA ASP A 609 22.95 13.96 25.89
C ASP A 609 23.20 15.21 26.74
N ASP A 610 22.63 16.34 26.31
CA ASP A 610 22.68 17.62 27.03
C ASP A 610 21.27 17.94 27.54
N ALA A 611 21.16 18.18 28.85
CA ALA A 611 19.90 18.53 29.50
C ALA A 611 19.23 19.78 28.88
N THR A 612 20.00 20.70 28.29
CA THR A 612 19.47 21.87 27.58
C THR A 612 18.72 21.48 26.31
N ARG A 613 19.23 20.48 25.57
CA ARG A 613 18.59 19.93 24.38
C ARG A 613 17.33 19.14 24.70
N ARG A 614 17.13 18.76 25.97
CA ARG A 614 15.92 18.13 26.49
C ARG A 614 14.92 19.08 27.13
N ALA A 615 15.24 20.36 27.28
CA ALA A 615 14.34 21.35 27.86
C ALA A 615 13.10 21.60 26.98
N GLU A 616 12.06 22.19 27.57
CA GLU A 616 10.86 22.62 26.85
C GLU A 616 11.24 23.69 25.81
N GLN A 617 10.74 23.53 24.59
CA GLN A 617 10.96 24.46 23.46
C GLN A 617 9.67 25.21 23.13
N LYS A 618 9.81 26.38 22.51
CA LYS A 618 8.66 27.14 22.03
C LYS A 618 8.03 26.45 20.81
N HIS A 619 6.72 26.28 20.86
CA HIS A 619 5.94 25.79 19.72
C HIS A 619 5.83 26.91 18.65
N PRO A 620 6.30 26.69 17.41
CA PRO A 620 6.13 27.63 16.31
C PRO A 620 4.70 27.58 15.78
N THR A 621 4.03 28.72 15.67
CA THR A 621 2.58 28.84 15.46
C THR A 621 2.07 28.52 14.04
N GLN A 622 2.88 27.96 13.14
CA GLN A 622 2.53 27.96 11.70
C GLN A 622 2.67 26.62 10.97
N ARG A 623 3.34 25.60 11.52
CA ARG A 623 3.49 24.28 10.86
C ARG A 623 3.64 23.16 11.90
N PRO A 624 3.14 21.94 11.61
CA PRO A 624 3.47 20.78 12.44
C PRO A 624 4.99 20.52 12.39
N PRO A 625 5.56 19.87 13.42
CA PRO A 625 6.99 19.59 13.45
C PRO A 625 7.39 18.65 12.31
N ASN A 626 8.50 18.94 11.65
CA ASN A 626 9.14 17.98 10.74
C ASN A 626 9.87 16.91 11.54
N SER A 627 9.09 16.04 12.21
CA SER A 627 9.60 15.10 13.22
C SER A 627 10.66 14.16 12.67
N PHE A 628 10.55 13.65 11.44
CA PHE A 628 11.53 12.70 10.89
C PHE A 628 12.95 13.28 10.85
N SER A 629 13.05 14.56 10.47
CA SER A 629 14.33 15.26 10.25
C SER A 629 14.71 16.17 11.43
N SER A 630 13.90 16.20 12.50
CA SER A 630 14.14 17.02 13.67
C SER A 630 15.34 16.52 14.50
N GLU A 631 16.12 17.48 15.00
CA GLU A 631 17.16 17.24 15.99
C GLU A 631 16.63 16.57 17.26
N ARG A 632 15.44 16.99 17.73
CA ARG A 632 14.79 16.43 18.92
C ARG A 632 14.46 14.95 18.75
N THR A 633 13.93 14.60 17.59
CA THR A 633 13.65 13.21 17.25
C THR A 633 14.95 12.41 17.12
N GLY A 634 16.02 13.01 16.58
CA GLY A 634 17.36 12.44 16.59
C GLY A 634 17.90 12.10 17.98
N LEU A 635 17.66 12.95 18.98
CA LEU A 635 18.01 12.69 20.39
C LEU A 635 17.25 11.50 20.96
N ILE A 636 15.94 11.43 20.74
CA ILE A 636 15.10 10.32 21.20
C ILE A 636 15.53 9.01 20.52
N ALA A 637 15.79 9.04 19.21
CA ALA A 637 16.27 7.87 18.47
C ALA A 637 17.64 7.39 18.97
N ASN A 638 18.57 8.29 19.29
CA ASN A 638 19.86 7.94 19.90
C ASN A 638 19.68 7.35 21.31
N ALA A 639 18.79 7.93 22.13
CA ALA A 639 18.43 7.38 23.43
C ALA A 639 17.90 5.95 23.29
N PHE A 640 17.06 5.68 22.29
CA PHE A 640 16.55 4.35 22.00
C PHE A 640 17.65 3.38 21.58
N VAL A 641 18.56 3.77 20.68
CA VAL A 641 19.70 2.92 20.26
C VAL A 641 20.58 2.53 21.45
N GLN A 642 20.87 3.48 22.35
CA GLN A 642 21.63 3.21 23.58
C GLN A 642 20.82 2.40 24.59
N HIS A 643 19.50 2.57 24.62
CA HIS A 643 18.61 1.73 25.40
C HIS A 643 18.60 0.29 24.89
N VAL A 644 18.69 0.04 23.58
CA VAL A 644 18.83 -1.33 23.08
C VAL A 644 20.19 -1.92 23.46
N ASP A 645 21.26 -1.10 23.43
CA ASP A 645 22.62 -1.51 23.81
C ASP A 645 23.19 -2.66 22.97
N LEU A 646 23.17 -2.50 21.64
CA LEU A 646 23.73 -3.48 20.70
C LEU A 646 25.26 -3.65 20.81
N ASP A 647 25.94 -2.87 21.64
CA ASP A 647 27.38 -3.01 21.93
C ASP A 647 27.67 -4.00 23.06
N ASP A 648 26.64 -4.58 23.70
CA ASP A 648 26.82 -5.56 24.77
C ASP A 648 27.74 -6.71 24.30
N ASP A 649 28.83 -6.91 25.05
CA ASP A 649 29.83 -7.94 24.77
C ASP A 649 29.22 -9.35 24.67
N ALA A 650 28.09 -9.61 25.34
CA ALA A 650 27.38 -10.87 25.27
C ALA A 650 26.82 -11.16 23.85
N ILE A 651 26.37 -10.12 23.15
CA ILE A 651 25.90 -10.22 21.75
C ILE A 651 27.04 -10.69 20.85
N LYS A 652 28.21 -10.07 21.03
CA LYS A 652 29.43 -10.43 20.30
C LYS A 652 29.92 -11.83 20.65
N GLN A 653 29.89 -12.21 21.93
CA GLN A 653 30.27 -13.55 22.38
C GLN A 653 29.38 -14.64 21.78
N GLN A 654 28.09 -14.39 21.67
CA GLN A 654 27.17 -15.32 21.00
C GLN A 654 27.48 -15.45 19.51
N ALA A 655 27.64 -14.34 18.78
CA ALA A 655 27.95 -14.33 17.35
C ALA A 655 29.32 -14.96 17.02
N ARG A 656 30.28 -14.85 17.96
CA ARG A 656 31.58 -15.54 17.88
C ARG A 656 31.44 -17.07 17.92
N GLY A 657 30.44 -17.61 18.62
CA GLY A 657 30.38 -19.03 18.94
C GLY A 657 31.52 -19.48 19.88
N VAL A 658 31.28 -20.52 20.68
CA VAL A 658 32.22 -20.94 21.72
C VAL A 658 33.22 -21.98 21.19
N THR A 659 34.48 -21.58 20.99
CA THR A 659 35.57 -22.51 20.67
C THR A 659 36.08 -23.24 21.93
N THR A 660 36.90 -24.27 21.75
CA THR A 660 37.60 -24.94 22.87
C THR A 660 38.50 -23.97 23.64
N ALA A 661 39.19 -23.04 22.95
CA ALA A 661 40.02 -22.01 23.57
C ALA A 661 39.19 -20.98 24.37
N ASP A 662 38.01 -20.59 23.88
CA ASP A 662 37.11 -19.64 24.55
C ASP A 662 36.55 -20.23 25.87
N ARG A 663 36.23 -21.53 25.87
CA ARG A 663 35.79 -22.27 27.07
C ARG A 663 36.86 -22.31 28.16
N ASN A 664 38.12 -22.50 27.77
CA ASN A 664 39.25 -22.53 28.69
C ASN A 664 39.54 -21.14 29.33
N ARG A 665 39.06 -20.05 28.73
CA ARG A 665 39.23 -18.66 29.21
C ARG A 665 38.03 -18.12 30.02
N ARG A 666 37.06 -18.98 30.41
CA ARG A 666 35.87 -18.64 31.24
C ARG A 666 35.04 -17.44 30.71
N ARG A 667 34.70 -17.42 29.42
CA ARG A 667 33.85 -16.36 28.83
C ARG A 667 32.61 -16.92 28.12
N GLY A 668 31.54 -17.20 28.86
CA GLY A 668 30.28 -17.55 28.21
C GLY A 668 29.13 -17.74 29.18
N GLU A 669 28.27 -16.73 29.27
CA GLU A 669 26.88 -16.89 29.73
C GLU A 669 25.93 -16.17 28.76
N ALA A 670 24.69 -16.64 28.77
CA ALA A 670 23.70 -16.57 27.70
C ALA A 670 22.99 -15.21 27.58
N VAL A 671 22.99 -14.63 26.37
CA VAL A 671 22.11 -13.49 25.99
C VAL A 671 21.42 -13.83 24.66
N THR A 672 20.77 -14.98 24.60
CA THR A 672 20.16 -15.46 23.35
C THR A 672 18.82 -14.77 23.07
N GLU A 673 18.02 -14.45 24.07
CA GLU A 673 16.61 -14.04 23.87
C GLU A 673 16.47 -12.58 23.40
N PHE A 674 17.24 -11.62 23.93
CA PHE A 674 17.04 -10.19 23.61
C PHE A 674 17.33 -9.83 22.13
N ILE A 675 18.41 -10.34 21.54
CA ILE A 675 18.70 -10.11 20.10
C ILE A 675 17.67 -10.81 19.22
N LEU A 676 17.23 -12.01 19.62
CA LEU A 676 16.22 -12.78 18.87
C LEU A 676 14.86 -12.08 18.89
N ASP A 677 14.56 -11.31 19.94
CA ASP A 677 13.34 -10.52 20.07
C ASP A 677 13.44 -9.12 19.44
N LEU A 678 14.63 -8.66 19.04
CA LEU A 678 14.82 -7.41 18.29
C LEU A 678 14.75 -7.59 16.76
N ILE A 679 14.34 -8.77 16.29
CA ILE A 679 14.16 -9.10 14.86
C ILE A 679 12.69 -8.81 14.49
N PRO A 680 12.40 -7.72 13.74
CA PRO A 680 11.09 -7.56 13.13
C PRO A 680 10.77 -8.79 12.24
N PHE A 681 9.49 -9.17 12.12
CA PHE A 681 8.99 -10.31 11.30
C PHE A 681 9.03 -11.73 11.90
N ARG A 682 9.34 -11.92 13.20
CA ARG A 682 9.11 -13.23 13.86
C ARG A 682 7.64 -13.67 13.76
N SER A 683 6.69 -12.73 13.78
CA SER A 683 5.24 -12.98 13.62
C SER A 683 4.88 -13.45 12.21
N ALA A 684 5.29 -12.74 11.15
CA ALA A 684 5.03 -13.10 9.76
C ALA A 684 5.58 -14.51 9.44
N ILE A 685 6.81 -14.81 9.85
CA ILE A 685 7.44 -16.13 9.69
C ILE A 685 6.68 -17.21 10.48
N ASN A 686 6.17 -16.89 11.67
CA ASN A 686 5.35 -17.83 12.45
C ASN A 686 3.95 -18.04 11.85
N ASN A 687 3.34 -17.01 11.23
CA ASN A 687 2.07 -17.12 10.51
C ASN A 687 2.21 -18.03 9.28
N PHE A 688 3.30 -17.89 8.51
CA PHE A 688 3.63 -18.82 7.42
C PHE A 688 3.96 -20.23 7.88
N ARG A 689 4.68 -20.40 9.01
CA ARG A 689 4.97 -21.72 9.60
C ARG A 689 3.73 -22.43 10.13
N ARG A 690 2.69 -21.68 10.53
CA ARG A 690 1.40 -22.20 11.02
C ARG A 690 0.38 -22.46 9.89
N GLY A 691 0.73 -22.17 8.63
CA GLY A 691 -0.15 -22.40 7.48
C GLY A 691 -1.21 -21.30 7.27
N ASP A 692 -1.09 -20.16 7.94
CA ASP A 692 -1.97 -19.00 7.75
C ASP A 692 -1.43 -18.13 6.61
N ILE A 693 -1.75 -18.55 5.39
CA ILE A 693 -1.30 -17.91 4.14
C ILE A 693 -1.96 -16.54 3.94
N GLY A 694 -3.16 -16.34 4.50
CA GLY A 694 -3.91 -15.09 4.41
C GLY A 694 -3.24 -13.98 5.22
N ALA A 695 -3.03 -14.22 6.53
CA ALA A 695 -2.32 -13.26 7.39
C ALA A 695 -0.85 -13.07 6.96
N GLY A 696 -0.19 -14.15 6.53
CA GLY A 696 1.20 -14.09 6.05
C GLY A 696 1.38 -13.20 4.81
N LEU A 697 0.44 -13.19 3.87
CA LEU A 697 0.54 -12.38 2.65
C LEU A 697 0.34 -10.87 2.93
N PHE A 698 -0.53 -10.51 3.88
CA PHE A 698 -0.73 -9.12 4.32
C PHE A 698 0.47 -8.60 5.11
N ASP A 699 1.06 -9.42 6.00
CA ASP A 699 2.28 -9.10 6.74
C ASP A 699 3.53 -8.98 5.83
N LEU A 700 3.51 -9.59 4.64
CA LEU A 700 4.57 -9.47 3.62
C LEU A 700 4.39 -8.22 2.74
N ALA A 701 3.15 -7.76 2.59
CA ALA A 701 2.81 -6.65 1.68
C ALA A 701 3.25 -5.29 2.21
N ILE A 702 3.36 -5.09 3.53
CA ILE A 702 3.80 -3.82 4.14
C ILE A 702 4.95 -4.11 5.10
N ASP A 703 6.11 -3.49 4.89
CA ASP A 703 7.24 -3.64 5.81
C ASP A 703 7.07 -2.79 7.09
N LEU A 704 8.03 -2.91 8.01
CA LEU A 704 8.06 -2.18 9.28
C LEU A 704 7.93 -0.64 9.11
N PHE A 705 8.30 -0.10 7.96
CA PHE A 705 8.27 1.32 7.62
C PHE A 705 7.05 1.74 6.81
N GLY A 706 6.06 0.84 6.66
CA GLY A 706 4.91 1.12 5.81
C GLY A 706 5.24 1.10 4.31
N ILE A 707 6.38 0.51 3.89
CA ILE A 707 6.72 0.39 2.47
C ILE A 707 5.92 -0.78 1.91
N VAL A 708 5.10 -0.51 0.90
CA VAL A 708 4.37 -1.58 0.23
C VAL A 708 5.31 -2.33 -0.70
N THR A 709 5.40 -3.65 -0.52
CA THR A 709 5.98 -4.53 -1.52
C THR A 709 4.84 -5.08 -2.39
N ALA A 710 4.93 -4.92 -3.71
CA ALA A 710 3.98 -5.54 -4.61
C ALA A 710 4.09 -7.06 -4.40
N GLY A 711 3.06 -7.66 -3.79
CA GLY A 711 3.01 -9.08 -3.52
C GLY A 711 3.37 -9.85 -4.78
N ALA A 712 4.48 -10.58 -4.73
CA ALA A 712 4.90 -11.40 -5.84
C ALA A 712 3.77 -12.39 -6.15
N GLY A 713 3.14 -12.22 -7.32
CA GLY A 713 2.14 -13.13 -7.83
C GLY A 713 2.64 -14.57 -7.81
N VAL A 714 1.74 -15.47 -7.43
CA VAL A 714 1.93 -16.92 -7.36
C VAL A 714 2.38 -17.46 -8.72
N GLY A 715 3.58 -18.03 -8.79
CA GLY A 715 4.02 -18.84 -9.94
C GLY A 715 5.53 -18.82 -10.24
N GLY A 716 6.35 -19.43 -9.36
CA GLY A 716 7.72 -19.80 -9.76
C GLY A 716 8.84 -19.56 -8.73
N LYS A 717 8.80 -20.28 -7.60
CA LYS A 717 9.94 -20.90 -6.88
C LYS A 717 9.48 -21.32 -5.46
N VAL A 718 8.55 -22.28 -5.43
CA VAL A 718 8.43 -23.17 -4.29
C VAL A 718 9.70 -24.02 -4.27
N VAL A 719 10.58 -23.83 -3.30
CA VAL A 719 11.63 -24.82 -3.04
C VAL A 719 10.94 -26.03 -2.44
N LYS A 720 10.87 -27.12 -3.23
CA LYS A 720 10.56 -28.46 -2.75
C LYS A 720 11.40 -28.77 -1.51
N ILE A 721 10.77 -28.96 -0.36
CA ILE A 721 11.37 -29.72 0.74
C ILE A 721 10.52 -30.99 0.89
N ALA A 722 10.98 -32.04 0.21
CA ALA A 722 10.54 -33.40 0.46
C ALA A 722 11.78 -34.23 0.82
N GLY A 723 11.70 -34.97 1.93
CA GLY A 723 12.61 -36.07 2.25
C GLY A 723 13.67 -35.81 3.33
N SER A 724 13.38 -36.33 4.53
CA SER A 724 14.32 -36.93 5.50
C SER A 724 15.83 -36.61 5.44
N GLY A 725 16.36 -36.00 6.51
CA GLY A 725 17.78 -36.09 6.87
C GLY A 725 18.44 -34.74 7.15
N VAL A 726 18.85 -34.54 8.41
CA VAL A 726 19.61 -33.38 8.88
C VAL A 726 20.86 -33.14 8.00
N SER A 727 20.98 -31.97 7.36
CA SER A 727 22.29 -31.41 6.99
C SER A 727 22.24 -29.88 6.86
N ALA A 728 23.19 -29.22 7.51
CA ALA A 728 23.35 -27.78 7.58
C ALA A 728 23.85 -27.20 6.25
N ALA A 729 22.92 -26.92 5.32
CA ALA A 729 23.20 -26.18 4.07
C ALA A 729 21.93 -25.65 3.36
N THR A 730 21.07 -24.85 4.00
CA THR A 730 19.99 -24.11 3.30
C THR A 730 19.65 -22.77 3.95
N LYS A 731 20.63 -21.87 4.06
CA LYS A 731 20.39 -20.43 4.28
C LYS A 731 20.64 -19.63 3.00
N VAL A 732 20.13 -20.10 1.87
CA VAL A 732 20.10 -19.32 0.62
C VAL A 732 18.66 -19.23 0.14
N ALA A 733 17.91 -18.32 0.75
CA ALA A 733 16.70 -17.69 0.23
C ALA A 733 16.21 -16.64 1.24
N ARG A 734 16.99 -15.57 1.46
CA ARG A 734 16.52 -14.35 2.12
C ARG A 734 16.89 -13.15 1.28
N SER A 735 16.16 -13.02 0.19
CA SER A 735 16.03 -11.77 -0.54
C SER A 735 14.59 -11.72 -1.03
N ALA A 736 13.69 -11.32 -0.13
CA ALA A 736 12.53 -10.57 -0.62
C ALA A 736 13.13 -9.30 -1.21
N LYS A 737 13.41 -9.32 -2.52
CA LYS A 737 13.78 -8.08 -3.22
C LYS A 737 12.63 -7.12 -2.98
N VAL A 738 12.95 -5.97 -2.39
CA VAL A 738 12.05 -4.81 -2.32
C VAL A 738 11.81 -4.37 -3.76
N ILE A 739 10.84 -4.99 -4.43
CA ILE A 739 10.33 -4.56 -5.74
C ILE A 739 9.24 -3.54 -5.43
N GLY A 740 9.66 -2.36 -4.97
CA GLY A 740 8.78 -1.24 -4.61
C GLY A 740 9.46 0.13 -4.68
N MET A 741 10.69 0.20 -5.21
CA MET A 741 11.42 1.45 -5.40
C MET A 741 11.15 2.06 -6.77
N ALA A 742 9.88 2.28 -7.13
CA ALA A 742 9.60 3.30 -8.13
C ALA A 742 9.81 4.65 -7.46
N THR A 743 10.88 5.37 -7.82
CA THR A 743 11.03 6.77 -7.48
C THR A 743 9.89 7.54 -8.13
N ILE A 744 9.19 8.37 -7.34
CA ILE A 744 8.18 9.25 -7.91
C ILE A 744 8.93 10.27 -8.77
N SER A 745 8.66 10.25 -10.07
CA SER A 745 9.31 11.12 -11.05
C SER A 745 8.27 12.11 -11.57
N ALA A 746 7.95 13.12 -10.76
CA ALA A 746 7.05 14.18 -11.15
C ALA A 746 7.88 15.43 -11.47
N LEU A 747 8.16 15.66 -12.75
CA LEU A 747 8.82 16.86 -13.32
C LEU A 747 10.29 17.02 -12.90
N ASN A 748 11.23 16.70 -13.78
CA ASN A 748 12.60 17.20 -13.66
C ASN A 748 13.10 17.65 -15.05
N PRO A 749 13.39 18.95 -15.28
CA PRO A 749 14.17 19.41 -16.45
C PRO A 749 15.67 19.09 -16.33
N LEU A 750 16.12 18.41 -15.26
CA LEU A 750 17.45 17.82 -15.14
C LEU A 750 17.35 16.29 -15.23
N ASP A 751 17.24 15.83 -16.47
CA ASP A 751 17.55 14.46 -16.89
C ASP A 751 19.05 14.21 -16.63
N GLY A 752 19.40 13.84 -15.39
CA GLY A 752 20.81 13.81 -14.96
C GLY A 752 21.11 13.56 -13.48
N VAL A 753 20.28 12.83 -12.74
CA VAL A 753 20.68 12.16 -11.47
C VAL A 753 19.86 10.86 -11.42
N GLY A 754 20.29 9.73 -11.97
CA GLY A 754 21.63 9.15 -11.92
C GLY A 754 21.64 8.11 -10.80
N ASP A 755 21.39 6.86 -11.19
CA ASP A 755 21.60 5.61 -10.43
C ASP A 755 22.66 5.77 -9.33
N LEU A 756 22.26 5.86 -8.07
CA LEU A 756 23.17 5.78 -6.93
C LEU A 756 23.08 4.38 -6.32
N ALA A 757 23.46 3.38 -7.12
CA ALA A 757 23.79 2.07 -6.61
C ALA A 757 25.12 2.16 -5.85
N VAL A 758 25.12 1.64 -4.62
CA VAL A 758 26.32 1.36 -3.85
C VAL A 758 27.19 0.34 -4.64
N GLY A 759 28.24 0.83 -5.31
CA GLY A 759 29.43 0.04 -5.68
C GLY A 759 29.71 -0.27 -7.17
N ALA A 760 30.57 0.56 -7.79
CA ALA A 760 31.61 0.28 -8.83
C ALA A 760 31.30 -0.53 -10.12
N TRP A 761 31.47 0.07 -11.33
CA TRP A 761 32.64 -0.03 -12.24
C TRP A 761 32.29 0.35 -13.72
N LYS A 762 33.07 1.28 -14.31
CA LYS A 762 33.54 1.40 -15.72
C LYS A 762 32.59 1.09 -16.93
N GLY A 763 32.37 2.11 -17.79
CA GLY A 763 32.35 1.92 -19.26
C GLY A 763 31.19 2.52 -20.09
N ALA A 764 31.47 3.70 -20.68
CA ALA A 764 31.07 4.22 -22.01
C ALA A 764 29.62 4.19 -22.56
N ASN A 765 29.08 5.42 -22.75
CA ASN A 765 28.46 5.99 -23.96
C ASN A 765 27.72 5.05 -24.94
N ALA A 766 26.41 4.91 -24.74
CA ALA A 766 25.34 4.88 -25.75
C ALA A 766 24.05 4.91 -24.92
N VAL A 767 23.18 5.92 -24.96
CA VAL A 767 22.05 6.00 -25.89
C VAL A 767 21.50 7.44 -25.76
N SER A 768 21.73 8.30 -26.76
CA SER A 768 21.18 9.67 -26.78
C SER A 768 20.51 10.03 -28.11
N THR A 769 19.95 9.06 -28.84
CA THR A 769 19.34 9.35 -30.15
C THR A 769 18.18 8.42 -30.52
N GLY A 770 17.17 8.30 -29.65
CA GLY A 770 15.98 7.48 -29.92
C GLY A 770 14.61 8.07 -29.55
N LEU A 771 14.55 9.13 -28.72
CA LEU A 771 13.27 9.55 -28.11
C LEU A 771 12.60 10.81 -28.69
N LYS A 772 13.16 11.45 -29.72
CA LYS A 772 12.60 12.68 -30.32
C LYS A 772 11.53 12.46 -31.40
N ARG A 773 10.88 11.29 -31.48
CA ARG A 773 9.88 10.99 -32.54
C ARG A 773 8.62 10.24 -32.09
N LEU A 774 8.08 10.52 -30.90
CA LEU A 774 6.80 9.91 -30.46
C LEU A 774 5.75 10.88 -29.90
N SER A 775 5.96 12.21 -29.96
CA SER A 775 4.99 13.21 -29.47
C SER A 775 3.84 13.54 -30.43
N GLY A 776 3.53 12.69 -31.42
CA GLY A 776 2.61 13.03 -32.52
C GLY A 776 1.41 12.11 -32.75
N ILE A 777 1.21 11.02 -32.01
CA ILE A 777 0.14 10.05 -32.33
C ILE A 777 -0.43 9.45 -31.04
N LYS A 778 -1.52 10.02 -30.50
CA LYS A 778 -2.46 9.32 -29.57
C LYS A 778 -3.73 10.15 -29.33
N ALA A 779 -4.57 10.26 -30.36
CA ALA A 779 -5.96 10.71 -30.23
C ALA A 779 -6.78 10.22 -31.44
N ARG A 780 -6.96 8.89 -31.64
CA ARG A 780 -7.74 8.38 -32.79
C ARG A 780 -8.61 7.11 -32.59
N SER A 781 -8.58 6.38 -31.47
CA SER A 781 -9.45 5.18 -31.34
C SER A 781 -10.93 5.53 -31.12
N ASP A 782 -11.20 6.49 -30.24
CA ASP A 782 -12.57 6.82 -29.82
C ASP A 782 -13.32 7.65 -30.87
N LEU A 783 -12.59 8.50 -31.60
CA LEU A 783 -13.10 9.21 -32.78
C LEU A 783 -13.45 8.28 -33.94
N VAL A 784 -12.65 7.21 -34.14
CA VAL A 784 -12.95 6.19 -35.15
C VAL A 784 -14.18 5.38 -34.75
N ALA A 785 -14.37 5.08 -33.47
CA ALA A 785 -15.59 4.44 -32.98
C ALA A 785 -16.82 5.35 -33.07
N ALA A 786 -16.69 6.64 -32.73
CA ALA A 786 -17.76 7.63 -32.84
C ALA A 786 -18.18 7.89 -34.29
N SER A 787 -17.23 7.96 -35.23
CA SER A 787 -17.49 8.15 -36.67
C SER A 787 -18.29 7.01 -37.33
N ARG A 788 -18.45 5.86 -36.65
CA ARG A 788 -19.27 4.73 -37.13
C ARG A 788 -20.75 4.86 -36.75
N HIS A 789 -21.08 5.74 -35.80
CA HIS A 789 -22.43 5.89 -35.27
C HIS A 789 -23.02 7.30 -35.47
N PHE A 790 -22.20 8.27 -35.90
CA PHE A 790 -22.58 9.67 -36.09
C PHE A 790 -22.05 10.22 -37.42
N ASP A 791 -22.73 11.21 -37.99
CA ASP A 791 -22.48 11.74 -39.35
C ASP A 791 -21.07 12.33 -39.51
N ALA A 792 -20.49 12.84 -38.42
CA ALA A 792 -19.09 13.26 -38.31
C ALA A 792 -18.62 13.24 -36.84
N ALA A 793 -17.32 13.06 -36.61
CA ALA A 793 -16.68 13.19 -35.30
C ALA A 793 -15.39 14.01 -35.40
N SER A 794 -15.16 14.95 -34.48
CA SER A 794 -13.97 15.83 -34.47
C SER A 794 -13.52 16.17 -33.03
N VAL A 795 -12.29 16.64 -32.87
CA VAL A 795 -11.85 17.37 -31.68
C VAL A 795 -12.10 18.86 -31.93
N GLY A 796 -12.64 19.58 -30.93
CA GLY A 796 -12.93 21.01 -31.03
C GLY A 796 -12.76 21.72 -29.69
N THR A 797 -12.57 23.04 -29.76
CA THR A 797 -12.49 23.93 -28.59
C THR A 797 -13.79 24.71 -28.41
N PHE A 798 -14.28 24.88 -27.18
CA PHE A 798 -15.42 25.75 -26.86
C PHE A 798 -15.09 26.68 -25.69
N THR A 799 -15.69 27.88 -25.70
CA THR A 799 -15.37 28.95 -24.74
C THR A 799 -16.49 29.13 -23.73
N ARG A 800 -16.17 29.18 -22.43
CA ARG A 800 -17.13 29.49 -21.35
C ARG A 800 -16.56 30.58 -20.46
N LYS A 801 -17.18 31.77 -20.46
CA LYS A 801 -16.80 32.92 -19.61
C LYS A 801 -15.27 33.08 -19.49
N ASP A 802 -14.61 33.16 -20.66
CA ASP A 802 -13.16 33.35 -20.87
C ASP A 802 -12.24 32.12 -20.76
N ASP A 803 -12.74 30.92 -20.43
CA ASP A 803 -11.95 29.68 -20.49
C ASP A 803 -12.15 28.93 -21.82
N ILE A 804 -11.05 28.52 -22.47
CA ILE A 804 -11.05 27.66 -23.67
C ILE A 804 -10.89 26.20 -23.22
N LEU A 805 -11.90 25.38 -23.49
CA LEU A 805 -11.90 23.94 -23.17
C LEU A 805 -11.80 23.13 -24.47
N GLU A 806 -10.90 22.14 -24.51
CA GLU A 806 -10.71 21.23 -25.65
C GLU A 806 -11.42 19.89 -25.37
N GLY A 807 -12.23 19.39 -26.32
CA GLY A 807 -13.02 18.17 -26.14
C GLY A 807 -13.40 17.46 -27.44
N GLN A 808 -13.85 16.20 -27.33
CA GLN A 808 -14.39 15.43 -28.46
C GLN A 808 -15.82 15.87 -28.75
N ALA A 809 -16.21 15.94 -30.02
CA ALA A 809 -17.54 16.33 -30.47
C ALA A 809 -18.04 15.43 -31.61
N VAL A 810 -19.35 15.22 -31.66
CA VAL A 810 -20.05 14.45 -32.71
C VAL A 810 -21.15 15.30 -33.34
N LEU A 811 -21.36 15.12 -34.64
CA LEU A 811 -22.40 15.81 -35.41
C LEU A 811 -23.67 14.96 -35.45
N ILE A 812 -24.81 15.54 -35.07
CA ILE A 812 -26.13 14.91 -35.11
C ILE A 812 -27.11 15.91 -35.71
N LYS A 813 -27.76 15.58 -36.85
CA LYS A 813 -28.74 16.46 -37.52
C LYS A 813 -28.21 17.89 -37.74
N ASP A 814 -27.01 18.00 -38.34
CA ASP A 814 -26.31 19.26 -38.65
C ASP A 814 -25.94 20.14 -37.44
N GLN A 815 -25.99 19.62 -36.21
CA GLN A 815 -25.54 20.32 -35.01
C GLN A 815 -24.46 19.54 -34.25
N TRP A 816 -23.46 20.26 -33.74
CA TRP A 816 -22.35 19.69 -32.98
C TRP A 816 -22.71 19.52 -31.50
N TYR A 817 -22.48 18.32 -30.98
CA TYR A 817 -22.69 17.94 -29.58
C TYR A 817 -21.35 17.52 -28.96
N ALA A 818 -21.15 17.82 -27.69
CA ALA A 818 -20.00 17.29 -26.95
C ALA A 818 -20.15 15.76 -26.81
N TYR A 819 -19.05 15.02 -26.92
CA TYR A 819 -19.02 13.57 -26.91
C TYR A 819 -18.28 13.06 -25.67
N ASN A 820 -18.92 12.16 -24.91
CA ASN A 820 -18.28 11.49 -23.78
C ASN A 820 -17.61 10.18 -24.26
N PRO A 821 -16.27 10.08 -24.25
CA PRO A 821 -15.58 8.87 -24.72
C PRO A 821 -15.76 7.66 -23.78
N THR A 822 -16.07 7.91 -22.51
CA THR A 822 -16.30 6.86 -21.50
C THR A 822 -17.67 6.21 -21.66
N THR A 823 -18.72 6.99 -21.92
CA THR A 823 -20.10 6.49 -22.08
C THR A 823 -20.54 6.30 -23.53
N ARG A 824 -19.74 6.78 -24.49
CA ARG A 824 -20.01 6.77 -25.94
C ARG A 824 -21.31 7.47 -26.36
N GLN A 825 -21.69 8.55 -25.66
CA GLN A 825 -22.96 9.24 -25.87
C GLN A 825 -22.80 10.76 -26.08
N PRO A 826 -23.69 11.40 -26.88
CA PRO A 826 -23.70 12.84 -27.13
C PRO A 826 -24.40 13.63 -25.99
N LEU A 827 -23.90 14.83 -25.69
CA LEU A 827 -24.39 15.75 -24.66
C LEU A 827 -24.76 17.12 -25.26
N ARG A 828 -25.90 17.70 -24.85
CA ARG A 828 -26.33 19.04 -25.28
C ARG A 828 -25.76 20.13 -24.36
N VAL A 829 -25.21 21.19 -24.95
CA VAL A 829 -24.91 22.46 -24.28
C VAL A 829 -26.06 23.43 -24.54
N THR A 830 -26.52 24.15 -23.52
CA THR A 830 -27.68 25.06 -23.64
C THR A 830 -27.42 26.22 -24.61
N ALA A 831 -28.44 26.57 -25.40
CA ALA A 831 -28.40 27.63 -26.40
C ALA A 831 -28.23 29.00 -25.73
N GLY A 832 -27.03 29.55 -25.83
CA GLY A 832 -26.59 30.82 -25.23
C GLY A 832 -25.07 30.93 -25.12
N GLU A 833 -24.35 29.80 -25.16
CA GLU A 833 -22.90 29.73 -24.94
C GLU A 833 -22.10 29.28 -26.17
N LEU A 834 -22.69 29.29 -27.38
CA LEU A 834 -22.03 28.88 -28.63
C LEU A 834 -21.56 30.09 -29.45
N CYS A 835 -20.46 30.70 -29.03
CA CYS A 835 -19.61 31.45 -29.96
C CYS A 835 -18.48 30.53 -30.44
N THR A 836 -18.66 29.99 -31.66
CA THR A 836 -17.68 29.30 -32.52
C THR A 836 -17.01 28.01 -32.00
N LEU A 837 -17.52 26.86 -32.47
CA LEU A 837 -16.73 25.62 -32.58
C LEU A 837 -15.88 25.69 -33.87
N ARG A 838 -14.55 25.61 -33.77
CA ARG A 838 -13.65 25.36 -34.92
C ARG A 838 -13.11 23.94 -34.85
N ALA A 839 -13.38 23.13 -35.86
CA ALA A 839 -12.78 21.82 -36.03
C ALA A 839 -11.33 21.97 -36.54
N HIS A 840 -10.37 21.33 -35.88
CA HIS A 840 -9.01 21.21 -36.40
C HIS A 840 -8.94 20.08 -37.45
N GLY A 841 -9.30 20.41 -38.69
CA GLY A 841 -9.21 19.48 -39.82
C GLY A 841 -9.84 20.08 -41.07
N GLY A 842 -9.01 20.59 -42.00
CA GLY A 842 -9.48 21.31 -43.17
C GLY A 842 -10.22 20.45 -44.20
N ARG A 843 -11.40 20.93 -44.61
CA ARG A 843 -11.81 21.13 -46.00
C ARG A 843 -12.67 22.39 -46.06
N GLN A 844 -12.21 23.39 -46.83
CA GLN A 844 -13.03 24.54 -47.21
C GLN A 844 -14.16 24.04 -48.13
N TYR A 845 -15.41 24.14 -47.67
CA TYR A 845 -16.54 24.30 -48.59
C TYR A 845 -16.78 25.80 -48.74
N GLY A 846 -16.84 26.24 -50.00
CA GLY A 846 -16.66 27.64 -50.42
C GLY A 846 -17.64 28.63 -49.80
N GLN A 847 -17.14 29.85 -49.64
CA GLN A 847 -17.94 31.04 -49.44
C GLN A 847 -18.90 31.22 -50.63
N MET A 848 -20.20 31.20 -50.37
CA MET A 848 -21.13 32.02 -51.14
C MET A 848 -21.14 33.38 -50.44
N GLY A 849 -20.71 34.40 -51.18
CA GLY A 849 -20.67 35.78 -50.71
C GLY A 849 -22.08 36.36 -50.64
N ASP A 850 -22.29 37.21 -49.64
CA ASP A 850 -23.29 38.27 -49.72
C ASP A 850 -22.56 39.60 -49.56
N SER A 851 -22.54 40.33 -50.66
CA SER A 851 -22.40 41.77 -50.72
C SER A 851 -23.70 42.44 -50.23
N ASP A 852 -23.52 43.62 -49.65
CA ASP A 852 -24.50 44.70 -49.48
C ASP A 852 -25.37 44.77 -48.20
N ARG A 853 -24.80 45.44 -47.19
CA ARG A 853 -25.16 46.79 -46.67
C ARG A 853 -26.61 47.31 -46.76
N PHE A 854 -27.09 47.80 -45.59
CA PHE A 854 -28.16 48.80 -45.29
C PHE A 854 -29.57 48.45 -45.83
N ASP A 855 -30.67 48.38 -45.08
CA ASP A 855 -31.16 49.01 -43.83
C ASP A 855 -31.89 48.02 -42.91
#